data_AF-A0AAV6M1N6-F1
#
_entry.id   AF-A0AAV6M1N6-F1
#
_cell.length_a   1.000
_cell.length_b   1.000
_cell.length_c   1.000
_cell.angle_alpha   90.00
_cell.angle_beta   90.00
_cell.angle_gamma   90.00
#
_symmetry.space_group_name_H-M   'P 1'
#
loop_
_entity.id
_entity.type
_entity.pdbx_description
1 polymer ?
#
loop_
_entity_poly.entity_id
_entity_poly.type
_entity_poly.pdbx_seq_one_letter_code
_entity_poly.pdbx_strand_id
1 'polypeptide(L)'
;MECRSLMIAVFALLLVPHSVLARKPCNFPAVFNFGDSNSDTGGLSAVFGQAPPPNGMSYFHGPAGRYCDGRLVIDFIAESLGLPYLSAYLNALGANFSHGANFATAGSTVRPQNRTLQQSGFSPISLDVQYNEFYDFRRRSQTVRNRLGGFFKPLLPKETSFGRALYTFDIGQNDLTSGYFANMTVEQVRDYIPQWVHSQGGRFFWIHNTGPVGCLPYVLDRMPVSPSDYDQYGCAIPFNDLAQTFNHGLKDAVVKLRAALPNATLTYVDIYSLKYDLISQHKKHGFEFPLRTCCGHGGKYNFNVKLGCAGKKRMNGKDVLIGKACKKPEVYVNWDGVHYTQAANNWIFNQIKTDLFVEIMGILHRSSVIKRPNDSMRVILTTFVGVFLGFLIGISFPLLSLTKLGVPPGLVLKVDQMYNTDMKSGGSSQTPENVAFDRSGSGGLNGSSEIWVPSNPRGAERLAPGIVAAESDFYLHRLWGNPNEDLPRKPNYLVTFTVGYNQRDNIDKAVKKFSENFTILLFHYDGRTTEWDDFEWSKRAIHVSARKQSKWWYAKRFLHPDIVAPYDYIFVWDEDLGVENFDAEEYIKLVRKHGLEISQPGLEPVKGLAWQMTKKQDGLEVHKHTVEKAGCFVEIMAPVFSRAAWRCVWYMIQNDLIHGWGLDFAVRKCVEPAHEKIGVVDAQWIVHQGLPSLGSQGETEVGKAPWQGVRERCKKEWTMFQSRLANAEKAYFKSLENHRSNISVRV
;
A
#
# COMPACT_ATOMS: atom_id res chain seq x y z
N MET A 1 -30.76 -62.23 13.15
CA MET A 1 -30.46 -61.18 12.14
C MET A 1 -30.84 -59.82 12.71
N GLU A 2 -30.14 -59.31 13.73
CA GLU A 2 -30.53 -58.03 14.38
C GLU A 2 -29.34 -57.21 14.90
N CYS A 3 -28.18 -57.30 14.23
CA CYS A 3 -26.99 -56.50 14.60
C CYS A 3 -26.34 -55.78 13.40
N ARG A 4 -27.03 -55.71 12.25
CA ARG A 4 -26.55 -55.00 11.05
C ARG A 4 -27.28 -53.69 10.76
N SER A 5 -28.50 -53.48 11.25
CA SER A 5 -29.25 -52.25 10.94
C SER A 5 -28.93 -51.06 11.84
N LEU A 6 -28.42 -51.27 13.07
CA LEU A 6 -28.11 -50.18 13.99
C LEU A 6 -26.74 -49.51 13.69
N MET A 7 -25.77 -50.26 13.17
CA MET A 7 -24.46 -49.73 12.75
C MET A 7 -24.56 -48.85 11.49
N ILE A 8 -25.54 -49.09 10.61
CA ILE A 8 -25.73 -48.30 9.39
C ILE A 8 -26.37 -46.95 9.71
N ALA A 9 -27.25 -46.87 10.72
CA ALA A 9 -27.86 -45.60 11.14
C ALA A 9 -26.85 -44.67 11.83
N VAL A 10 -25.90 -45.20 12.60
CA VAL A 10 -24.83 -44.41 13.24
C VAL A 10 -23.77 -43.97 12.23
N PHE A 11 -23.44 -44.79 11.23
CA PHE A 11 -22.55 -44.37 10.14
C PHE A 11 -23.18 -43.37 9.16
N ALA A 12 -24.51 -43.41 8.96
CA ALA A 12 -25.21 -42.44 8.11
C ALA A 12 -25.30 -41.03 8.74
N LEU A 13 -25.32 -40.92 10.08
CA LEU A 13 -25.24 -39.61 10.77
C LEU A 13 -23.82 -39.01 10.81
N LEU A 14 -22.78 -39.84 10.62
CA LEU A 14 -21.39 -39.39 10.49
C LEU A 14 -20.99 -39.04 9.04
N LEU A 15 -21.89 -39.33 8.07
CA LEU A 15 -21.72 -39.06 6.64
C LEU A 15 -22.58 -37.89 6.13
N VAL A 16 -23.23 -37.13 7.01
CA VAL A 16 -23.64 -35.78 6.62
C VAL A 16 -22.33 -35.02 6.42
N PRO A 17 -21.99 -34.60 5.19
CA PRO A 17 -20.85 -33.72 5.03
C PRO A 17 -21.22 -32.53 5.90
N HIS A 18 -20.40 -32.24 6.92
CA HIS A 18 -20.34 -30.88 7.41
C HIS A 18 -20.02 -30.09 6.16
N SER A 19 -21.05 -29.53 5.54
CA SER A 19 -20.91 -28.40 4.67
C SER A 19 -20.38 -27.36 5.63
N VAL A 20 -19.05 -27.36 5.80
CA VAL A 20 -18.32 -26.15 6.06
C VAL A 20 -18.76 -25.30 4.90
N LEU A 21 -19.83 -24.53 5.10
CA LEU A 21 -20.13 -23.41 4.28
C LEU A 21 -18.80 -22.68 4.27
N ALA A 22 -18.05 -22.80 3.17
CA ALA A 22 -16.92 -21.95 2.91
C ALA A 22 -17.55 -20.56 2.86
N ARG A 23 -17.63 -19.92 4.02
CA ARG A 23 -18.21 -18.59 4.18
C ARG A 23 -17.39 -17.72 3.27
N LYS A 24 -18.07 -17.05 2.33
CA LYS A 24 -17.44 -16.08 1.43
C LYS A 24 -16.50 -15.21 2.28
N PRO A 25 -15.23 -15.03 1.88
CA PRO A 25 -14.32 -14.20 2.63
C PRO A 25 -14.97 -12.83 2.88
N CYS A 26 -14.87 -12.33 4.13
CA CYS A 26 -15.33 -10.99 4.48
C CYS A 26 -14.56 -9.99 3.63
N ASN A 27 -15.19 -9.51 2.55
CA ASN A 27 -14.54 -8.64 1.57
C ASN A 27 -14.93 -7.19 1.82
N PHE A 28 -14.05 -6.47 2.53
CA PHE A 28 -14.15 -5.03 2.75
C PHE A 28 -13.41 -4.30 1.63
N PRO A 29 -14.09 -3.47 0.81
CA PRO A 29 -13.44 -2.74 -0.28
C PRO A 29 -12.59 -1.55 0.20
N ALA A 30 -12.77 -1.13 1.46
CA ALA A 30 -12.07 -0.01 2.07
C ALA A 30 -12.04 -0.14 3.60
N VAL A 31 -11.07 0.53 4.23
CA VAL A 31 -10.99 0.71 5.68
C VAL A 31 -10.95 2.21 6.00
N PHE A 32 -11.80 2.65 6.94
CA PHE A 32 -11.77 3.99 7.49
C PHE A 32 -11.38 3.91 8.96
N ASN A 33 -10.17 4.36 9.28
CA ASN A 33 -9.60 4.23 10.63
C ASN A 33 -9.67 5.55 11.39
N PHE A 34 -10.07 5.48 12.66
CA PHE A 34 -10.07 6.58 13.61
C PHE A 34 -9.28 6.15 14.84
N GLY A 35 -8.52 7.06 15.43
CA GLY A 35 -7.63 6.61 16.48
C GLY A 35 -6.64 7.62 17.01
N ASP A 36 -5.75 7.10 17.84
CA ASP A 36 -4.58 7.80 18.33
C ASP A 36 -3.28 7.27 17.71
N SER A 37 -2.16 7.42 18.42
CA SER A 37 -0.83 7.02 17.95
C SER A 37 -0.66 5.52 17.74
N ASN A 38 -1.52 4.68 18.33
CA ASN A 38 -1.50 3.23 18.11
C ASN A 38 -1.91 2.82 16.69
N SER A 39 -2.60 3.72 15.96
CA SER A 39 -3.04 3.48 14.59
C SER A 39 -2.73 4.65 13.63
N ASP A 40 -1.98 5.68 14.06
CA ASP A 40 -1.59 6.81 13.22
C ASP A 40 -0.59 6.41 12.13
N THR A 41 -0.94 6.65 10.86
CA THR A 41 -0.09 6.39 9.68
C THR A 41 0.54 7.65 9.07
N GLY A 42 0.44 8.80 9.75
CA GLY A 42 1.02 10.07 9.33
C GLY A 42 0.20 11.33 9.64
N GLY A 43 -0.95 11.22 10.31
CA GLY A 43 -1.83 12.32 10.67
C GLY A 43 -1.12 13.39 11.51
N LEU A 44 -0.46 13.00 12.62
CA LEU A 44 0.29 13.98 13.41
C LEU A 44 1.50 14.51 12.63
N SER A 45 2.14 13.64 11.85
CA SER A 45 3.33 13.99 11.07
C SER A 45 3.06 15.03 9.99
N ALA A 46 1.87 14.99 9.38
CA ALA A 46 1.44 15.94 8.37
C ALA A 46 1.23 17.35 8.92
N VAL A 47 0.91 17.49 10.21
CA VAL A 47 0.59 18.80 10.83
C VAL A 47 1.72 19.32 11.71
N PHE A 48 2.32 18.48 12.55
CA PHE A 48 3.26 18.88 13.60
C PHE A 48 4.69 18.40 13.38
N GLY A 49 4.95 17.75 12.25
CA GLY A 49 6.27 17.29 11.85
C GLY A 49 6.48 15.78 12.05
N GLN A 50 7.35 15.23 11.21
CA GLN A 50 7.58 13.79 11.06
C GLN A 50 8.00 13.11 12.38
N ALA A 51 7.47 11.91 12.63
CA ALA A 51 7.97 11.01 13.67
C ALA A 51 9.48 10.77 13.44
N PRO A 52 10.37 11.19 14.35
CA PRO A 52 11.80 11.26 14.03
C PRO A 52 12.40 9.86 13.86
N PRO A 53 13.52 9.71 13.11
CA PRO A 53 14.31 8.47 13.16
C PRO A 53 14.68 8.15 14.62
N PRO A 54 14.65 6.89 15.06
CA PRO A 54 14.66 5.67 14.24
C PRO A 54 13.29 5.02 13.97
N ASN A 55 12.17 5.75 14.11
CA ASN A 55 10.86 5.21 13.74
C ASN A 55 10.85 4.70 12.28
N GLY A 56 10.19 3.56 12.06
CA GLY A 56 10.07 2.87 10.76
C GLY A 56 11.30 2.07 10.31
N MET A 57 12.37 1.99 11.11
CA MET A 57 13.63 1.32 10.73
C MET A 57 13.49 -0.18 10.34
N SER A 58 12.56 -0.91 10.93
CA SER A 58 12.40 -2.36 10.77
C SER A 58 11.62 -2.76 9.52
N TYR A 59 10.88 -1.84 8.88
CA TYR A 59 10.06 -2.17 7.71
C TYR A 59 10.03 -1.09 6.64
N PHE A 60 9.81 0.16 7.04
CA PHE A 60 9.78 1.30 6.11
C PHE A 60 11.19 1.81 5.77
N HIS A 61 12.22 1.32 6.46
CA HIS A 61 13.62 1.71 6.33
C HIS A 61 13.87 3.21 6.61
N GLY A 62 12.95 3.84 7.35
CA GLY A 62 12.99 5.25 7.74
C GLY A 62 11.62 5.72 8.22
N PRO A 63 11.52 6.98 8.72
CA PRO A 63 10.25 7.54 9.17
C PRO A 63 9.14 7.48 8.13
N ALA A 64 8.00 6.92 8.53
CA ALA A 64 6.80 6.79 7.70
C ALA A 64 5.53 7.22 8.46
N GLY A 65 5.65 8.21 9.35
CA GLY A 65 4.52 8.77 10.11
C GLY A 65 4.01 7.91 11.28
N ARG A 66 4.59 6.73 11.50
CA ARG A 66 4.19 5.78 12.54
C ARG A 66 5.10 5.89 13.76
N TYR A 67 4.52 5.93 14.95
CA TYR A 67 5.26 5.85 16.22
C TYR A 67 5.56 4.39 16.57
N CYS A 68 6.42 3.77 15.76
CA CYS A 68 6.81 2.36 15.86
C CYS A 68 8.11 2.17 15.08
N ASP A 69 8.87 1.12 15.35
CA ASP A 69 9.99 0.71 14.50
C ASP A 69 9.53 0.19 13.13
N GLY A 70 8.25 -0.09 12.93
CA GLY A 70 7.71 -0.55 11.64
C GLY A 70 6.20 -0.41 11.56
N ARG A 71 5.52 -1.49 11.16
CA ARG A 71 4.08 -1.57 10.96
C ARG A 71 3.27 -1.58 12.27
N LEU A 72 2.11 -0.93 12.21
CA LEU A 72 1.10 -0.91 13.27
C LEU A 72 0.08 -2.04 13.06
N VAL A 73 -0.78 -2.30 14.07
CA VAL A 73 -1.88 -3.28 13.95
C VAL A 73 -2.78 -2.97 12.74
N ILE A 74 -3.05 -1.68 12.47
CA ILE A 74 -3.86 -1.26 11.31
C ILE A 74 -3.22 -1.60 9.96
N ASP A 75 -1.88 -1.61 9.88
CA ASP A 75 -1.16 -2.01 8.65
C ASP A 75 -1.34 -3.51 8.40
N PHE A 76 -1.24 -4.33 9.45
CA PHE A 76 -1.50 -5.78 9.36
C PHE A 76 -2.98 -6.10 9.04
N ILE A 77 -3.92 -5.31 9.57
CA ILE A 77 -5.33 -5.40 9.18
C ILE A 77 -5.48 -5.16 7.67
N ALA A 78 -4.90 -4.08 7.14
CA ALA A 78 -4.96 -3.76 5.71
C ALA A 78 -4.34 -4.89 4.85
N GLU A 79 -3.17 -5.39 5.22
CA GLU A 79 -2.51 -6.53 4.54
C GLU A 79 -3.41 -7.77 4.50
N SER A 80 -4.05 -8.10 5.62
CA SER A 80 -4.89 -9.30 5.72
C SER A 80 -6.16 -9.22 4.88
N LEU A 81 -6.63 -8.00 4.60
CA LEU A 81 -7.76 -7.72 3.71
C LEU A 81 -7.34 -7.61 2.24
N GLY A 82 -6.04 -7.72 1.94
CA GLY A 82 -5.51 -7.52 0.59
C GLY A 82 -5.59 -6.07 0.11
N LEU A 83 -5.61 -5.12 1.03
CA LEU A 83 -5.69 -3.68 0.75
C LEU A 83 -4.31 -3.03 0.89
N PRO A 84 -4.03 -1.91 0.18
CA PRO A 84 -2.84 -1.12 0.43
C PRO A 84 -2.87 -0.50 1.82
N TYR A 85 -1.70 -0.14 2.36
CA TYR A 85 -1.63 0.61 3.61
C TYR A 85 -2.39 1.93 3.51
N LEU A 86 -3.08 2.28 4.60
CA LEU A 86 -3.92 3.46 4.62
C LEU A 86 -3.09 4.74 4.61
N SER A 87 -3.42 5.62 3.67
CA SER A 87 -2.92 7.00 3.67
C SER A 87 -3.60 7.78 4.79
N ALA A 88 -2.83 8.60 5.52
CA ALA A 88 -3.41 9.53 6.48
C ALA A 88 -4.24 10.58 5.72
N TYR A 89 -5.40 10.95 6.25
CA TYR A 89 -6.29 11.95 5.65
C TYR A 89 -5.58 13.28 5.39
N LEU A 90 -4.69 13.67 6.30
CA LEU A 90 -3.94 14.92 6.27
C LEU A 90 -2.72 14.88 5.34
N ASN A 91 -2.40 13.74 4.72
CA ASN A 91 -1.31 13.67 3.76
C ASN A 91 -1.69 14.42 2.47
N ALA A 92 -1.03 15.56 2.24
CA ALA A 92 -1.25 16.37 1.04
C ALA A 92 -0.64 15.75 -0.24
N LEU A 93 0.41 14.94 -0.11
CA LEU A 93 1.20 14.42 -1.23
C LEU A 93 1.22 12.88 -1.23
N GLY A 94 0.98 12.27 -2.40
CA GLY A 94 1.06 10.82 -2.59
C GLY A 94 -0.03 9.98 -1.91
N ALA A 95 -1.05 10.63 -1.34
CA ALA A 95 -2.15 9.94 -0.68
C ALA A 95 -3.05 9.23 -1.70
N ASN A 96 -3.31 7.95 -1.45
CA ASN A 96 -4.26 7.16 -2.21
C ASN A 96 -5.40 6.72 -1.29
N PHE A 97 -6.60 7.25 -1.54
CA PHE A 97 -7.78 7.00 -0.72
C PHE A 97 -8.78 6.03 -1.37
N SER A 98 -8.40 5.39 -2.48
CA SER A 98 -9.26 4.46 -3.23
C SER A 98 -9.82 3.32 -2.38
N HIS A 99 -9.05 2.90 -1.38
CA HIS A 99 -9.36 1.85 -0.41
C HIS A 99 -9.55 2.38 1.02
N GLY A 100 -9.94 3.65 1.15
CA GLY A 100 -10.22 4.28 2.43
C GLY A 100 -9.10 5.20 2.92
N ALA A 101 -9.26 5.71 4.14
CA ALA A 101 -8.41 6.76 4.69
C ALA A 101 -8.20 6.53 6.20
N ASN A 102 -7.08 7.02 6.71
CA ASN A 102 -6.79 7.00 8.13
C ASN A 102 -6.87 8.41 8.73
N PHE A 103 -7.81 8.61 9.65
CA PHE A 103 -8.03 9.86 10.39
C PHE A 103 -7.33 9.85 11.75
N ALA A 104 -6.74 8.73 12.17
CA ALA A 104 -6.01 8.64 13.42
C ALA A 104 -4.82 9.61 13.44
N THR A 105 -4.63 10.24 14.58
CA THR A 105 -3.54 11.21 14.80
C THR A 105 -2.88 10.92 16.16
N ALA A 106 -1.56 10.88 16.22
CA ALA A 106 -0.85 10.60 17.45
C ALA A 106 -1.15 11.61 18.57
N GLY A 107 -1.31 11.12 19.81
CA GLY A 107 -1.72 11.95 20.95
C GLY A 107 -3.19 12.38 20.93
N SER A 108 -4.00 11.91 19.98
CA SER A 108 -5.44 12.22 19.94
C SER A 108 -6.18 11.66 21.14
N THR A 109 -7.18 12.41 21.56
CA THR A 109 -8.08 12.08 22.65
C THR A 109 -9.50 12.00 22.11
N VAL A 110 -10.35 11.28 22.82
CA VAL A 110 -11.78 11.26 22.58
C VAL A 110 -12.36 12.65 22.82
N ARG A 111 -11.92 13.34 23.88
CA ARG A 111 -12.41 14.68 24.24
C ARG A 111 -11.59 15.80 23.59
N PRO A 112 -12.23 16.90 23.18
CA PRO A 112 -11.52 18.11 22.74
C PRO A 112 -10.51 18.60 23.77
N GLN A 113 -9.37 19.08 23.29
CA GLN A 113 -8.30 19.63 24.14
C GLN A 113 -8.39 21.16 24.20
N ASN A 114 -8.37 21.71 25.42
CA ASN A 114 -8.39 23.16 25.67
C ASN A 114 -6.98 23.79 25.70
N ARG A 115 -5.93 23.00 25.51
CA ARG A 115 -4.53 23.42 25.54
C ARG A 115 -3.83 22.98 24.25
N THR A 116 -2.78 23.69 23.88
CA THR A 116 -2.00 23.33 22.68
C THR A 116 -1.23 22.02 22.89
N LEU A 117 -0.78 21.42 21.77
CA LEU A 117 0.09 20.24 21.79
C LEU A 117 1.35 20.48 22.63
N GLN A 118 1.94 21.67 22.55
CA GLN A 118 3.14 22.03 23.31
C GLN A 118 2.87 22.15 24.82
N GLN A 119 1.66 22.56 25.21
CA GLN A 119 1.30 22.75 26.62
C GLN A 119 0.87 21.45 27.31
N SER A 120 0.18 20.57 26.57
CA SER A 120 -0.45 19.38 27.15
C SER A 120 0.19 18.06 26.71
N GLY A 121 0.88 18.04 25.57
CA GLY A 121 1.35 16.82 24.92
C GLY A 121 0.26 16.06 24.16
N PHE A 122 -0.99 16.54 24.15
CA PHE A 122 -2.11 15.92 23.45
C PHE A 122 -2.46 16.67 22.16
N SER A 123 -2.88 15.92 21.14
CA SER A 123 -3.22 16.46 19.83
C SER A 123 -4.51 17.29 19.90
N PRO A 124 -4.58 18.44 19.19
CA PRO A 124 -5.82 19.18 19.02
C PRO A 124 -6.80 18.47 18.06
N ILE A 125 -6.38 17.39 17.39
CA ILE A 125 -7.20 16.59 16.49
C ILE A 125 -7.88 15.48 17.30
N SER A 126 -8.84 15.86 18.14
CA SER A 126 -9.67 14.93 18.91
C SER A 126 -10.65 14.15 18.03
N LEU A 127 -11.33 13.16 18.58
CA LEU A 127 -12.24 12.27 17.82
C LEU A 127 -13.35 13.03 17.06
N ASP A 128 -13.86 14.14 17.62
CA ASP A 128 -14.83 15.01 16.96
C ASP A 128 -14.21 15.77 15.76
N VAL A 129 -12.92 16.10 15.81
CA VAL A 129 -12.20 16.66 14.67
C VAL A 129 -11.99 15.58 13.60
N GLN A 130 -11.56 14.38 13.97
CA GLN A 130 -11.44 13.24 13.04
C GLN A 130 -12.78 12.91 12.38
N TYR A 131 -13.90 13.09 13.09
CA TYR A 131 -15.23 13.02 12.52
C TYR A 131 -15.45 14.07 11.44
N ASN A 132 -15.16 15.35 11.72
CA ASN A 132 -15.33 16.43 10.75
C ASN A 132 -14.49 16.17 9.50
N GLU A 133 -13.26 15.67 9.67
CA GLU A 133 -12.39 15.23 8.58
C GLU A 133 -13.06 14.14 7.73
N PHE A 134 -13.60 13.09 8.35
CA PHE A 134 -14.30 12.03 7.62
C PHE A 134 -15.58 12.53 6.93
N TYR A 135 -16.38 13.35 7.61
CA TYR A 135 -17.61 13.89 7.08
C TYR A 135 -17.36 14.71 5.81
N ASP A 136 -16.36 15.59 5.85
CA ASP A 136 -15.94 16.37 4.70
C ASP A 136 -15.29 15.50 3.62
N PHE A 137 -14.43 14.55 4.01
CA PHE A 137 -13.81 13.60 3.10
C PHE A 137 -14.85 12.83 2.29
N ARG A 138 -15.88 12.25 2.94
CA ARG A 138 -16.94 11.49 2.27
C ARG A 138 -17.64 12.35 1.21
N ARG A 139 -18.08 13.55 1.59
CA ARG A 139 -18.80 14.46 0.68
C ARG A 139 -17.92 14.97 -0.47
N ARG A 140 -16.72 15.45 -0.15
CA ARG A 140 -15.80 16.05 -1.12
C ARG A 140 -15.26 14.99 -2.07
N SER A 141 -14.94 13.79 -1.57
CA SER A 141 -14.49 12.68 -2.42
C SER A 141 -15.53 12.33 -3.47
N GLN A 142 -16.83 12.26 -3.13
CA GLN A 142 -17.87 12.00 -4.12
C GLN A 142 -18.06 13.16 -5.09
N THR A 143 -17.98 14.40 -4.60
CA THR A 143 -18.10 15.58 -5.45
C THR A 143 -16.99 15.61 -6.50
N VAL A 144 -15.73 15.43 -6.09
CA VAL A 144 -14.56 15.39 -6.98
C VAL A 144 -14.64 14.20 -7.92
N ARG A 145 -14.94 13.01 -7.40
CA ARG A 145 -15.07 11.77 -8.18
C ARG A 145 -16.12 11.88 -9.28
N ASN A 146 -17.27 12.52 -8.99
CA ASN A 146 -18.41 12.60 -9.92
C ASN A 146 -18.34 13.81 -10.85
N ARG A 147 -17.85 14.97 -10.39
CA ARG A 147 -17.82 16.21 -11.19
C ARG A 147 -16.53 16.39 -11.98
N LEU A 148 -15.38 16.18 -11.35
CA LEU A 148 -14.07 16.42 -11.98
C LEU A 148 -13.61 15.18 -12.75
N GLY A 149 -13.94 13.98 -12.26
CA GLY A 149 -13.62 12.73 -12.97
C GLY A 149 -12.12 12.58 -13.25
N GLY A 150 -11.79 11.88 -14.35
CA GLY A 150 -10.41 11.77 -14.84
C GLY A 150 -9.43 11.19 -13.82
N PHE A 151 -8.32 11.89 -13.58
CA PHE A 151 -7.19 11.49 -12.74
C PHE A 151 -7.56 11.21 -11.27
N PHE A 152 -8.48 12.00 -10.68
CA PHE A 152 -8.84 11.83 -9.27
C PHE A 152 -9.78 10.65 -9.00
N LYS A 153 -10.51 10.21 -10.03
CA LYS A 153 -11.47 9.11 -9.92
C LYS A 153 -10.84 7.78 -9.44
N PRO A 154 -9.68 7.32 -9.93
CA PRO A 154 -9.04 6.11 -9.39
C PRO A 154 -8.48 6.28 -7.96
N LEU A 155 -8.26 7.51 -7.48
CA LEU A 155 -7.64 7.79 -6.17
C LEU A 155 -8.65 7.96 -5.02
N LEU A 156 -9.94 7.98 -5.32
CA LEU A 156 -11.01 8.25 -4.35
C LEU A 156 -11.94 7.02 -4.21
N PRO A 157 -12.55 6.79 -3.05
CA PRO A 157 -13.43 5.64 -2.85
C PRO A 157 -14.73 5.78 -3.65
N LYS A 158 -15.29 4.64 -4.08
CA LYS A 158 -16.63 4.59 -4.67
C LYS A 158 -17.69 4.83 -3.58
N GLU A 159 -18.83 5.43 -3.92
CA GLU A 159 -19.91 5.63 -2.92
C GLU A 159 -20.35 4.32 -2.26
N THR A 160 -20.43 3.24 -3.04
CA THR A 160 -20.76 1.90 -2.51
C THR A 160 -19.73 1.35 -1.51
N SER A 161 -18.50 1.88 -1.51
CA SER A 161 -17.46 1.44 -0.58
C SER A 161 -17.78 1.88 0.85
N PHE A 162 -18.39 3.05 1.09
CA PHE A 162 -18.71 3.52 2.44
C PHE A 162 -19.68 2.58 3.16
N GLY A 163 -20.74 2.11 2.49
CA GLY A 163 -21.69 1.16 3.08
C GLY A 163 -21.13 -0.24 3.36
N ARG A 164 -19.97 -0.56 2.78
CA ARG A 164 -19.33 -1.88 2.84
C ARG A 164 -17.95 -1.86 3.50
N ALA A 165 -17.47 -0.69 3.94
CA ALA A 165 -16.15 -0.54 4.52
C ALA A 165 -16.09 -1.06 5.95
N LEU A 166 -14.88 -1.38 6.39
CA LEU A 166 -14.58 -1.62 7.80
C LEU A 166 -14.22 -0.29 8.47
N TYR A 167 -14.87 0.01 9.59
CA TYR A 167 -14.62 1.21 10.40
C TYR A 167 -13.92 0.81 11.70
N THR A 168 -12.66 1.19 11.85
CA THR A 168 -11.82 0.81 12.99
C THR A 168 -11.65 1.98 13.96
N PHE A 169 -11.68 1.67 15.26
CA PHE A 169 -11.51 2.64 16.35
C PHE A 169 -10.48 2.13 17.35
N ASP A 170 -9.38 2.87 17.51
CA ASP A 170 -8.34 2.64 18.54
C ASP A 170 -7.97 3.97 19.19
N ILE A 171 -8.79 4.38 20.17
CA ILE A 171 -8.72 5.69 20.83
C ILE A 171 -9.20 5.60 22.29
N GLY A 172 -8.71 6.51 23.13
CA GLY A 172 -9.09 6.63 24.54
C GLY A 172 -7.93 6.43 25.52
N GLN A 173 -6.81 5.84 25.07
CA GLN A 173 -5.63 5.65 25.92
C GLN A 173 -5.06 7.00 26.41
N ASN A 174 -5.05 7.99 25.53
CA ASN A 174 -4.63 9.35 25.88
C ASN A 174 -5.61 10.02 26.85
N ASP A 175 -6.91 9.70 26.81
CA ASP A 175 -7.89 10.25 27.76
C ASP A 175 -7.67 9.70 29.17
N LEU A 176 -7.32 8.43 29.30
CA LEU A 176 -6.97 7.85 30.60
C LEU A 176 -5.74 8.55 31.20
N THR A 177 -4.76 8.89 30.37
CA THR A 177 -3.48 9.43 30.84
C THR A 177 -3.44 10.95 30.92
N SER A 178 -4.22 11.65 30.09
CA SER A 178 -4.59 13.06 30.24
C SER A 178 -5.51 13.26 31.45
N GLY A 179 -6.41 12.30 31.65
CA GLY A 179 -7.52 12.32 32.58
C GLY A 179 -7.33 11.49 33.83
N TYR A 180 -6.11 11.37 34.37
CA TYR A 180 -5.88 10.83 35.72
C TYR A 180 -6.60 11.61 36.85
N PHE A 181 -7.49 12.56 36.50
CA PHE A 181 -8.51 13.20 37.34
C PHE A 181 -9.93 13.28 36.72
N ALA A 182 -10.40 12.28 35.96
CA ALA A 182 -11.79 12.30 35.44
C ALA A 182 -12.57 11.01 35.79
N ASN A 183 -13.42 11.09 36.81
CA ASN A 183 -14.33 10.03 37.25
C ASN A 183 -15.57 9.99 36.34
N MET A 184 -15.46 9.35 35.17
CA MET A 184 -16.50 9.39 34.12
C MET A 184 -17.56 8.29 34.29
N THR A 185 -18.81 8.60 33.93
CA THR A 185 -19.95 7.65 33.97
C THR A 185 -20.10 6.87 32.66
N VAL A 186 -20.80 5.73 32.69
CA VAL A 186 -21.08 4.87 31.52
C VAL A 186 -21.81 5.62 30.40
N GLU A 187 -22.65 6.59 30.75
CA GLU A 187 -23.38 7.45 29.80
C GLU A 187 -22.44 8.38 29.03
N GLN A 188 -21.42 8.93 29.70
CA GLN A 188 -20.41 9.76 29.05
C GLN A 188 -19.57 8.90 28.08
N VAL A 189 -19.22 7.67 28.45
CA VAL A 189 -18.52 6.73 27.55
C VAL A 189 -19.35 6.38 26.30
N ARG A 190 -20.69 6.32 26.43
CA ARG A 190 -21.61 6.02 25.32
C ARG A 190 -21.64 7.12 24.25
N ASP A 191 -21.60 8.39 24.65
CA ASP A 191 -21.69 9.52 23.72
C ASP A 191 -20.44 9.66 22.82
N TYR A 192 -19.35 8.95 23.16
CA TYR A 192 -18.12 8.91 22.38
C TYR A 192 -18.03 7.76 21.37
N ILE A 193 -18.88 6.73 21.48
CA ILE A 193 -18.92 5.68 20.46
C ILE A 193 -19.71 6.21 19.26
N PRO A 194 -19.10 6.27 18.07
CA PRO A 194 -19.59 7.12 17.00
C PRO A 194 -20.79 6.54 16.24
N GLN A 195 -22.00 6.81 16.77
CA GLN A 195 -23.27 6.59 16.06
C GLN A 195 -23.35 7.39 14.75
N TRP A 196 -22.58 8.47 14.63
CA TRP A 196 -22.54 9.32 13.44
C TRP A 196 -21.98 8.61 12.20
N VAL A 197 -21.02 7.68 12.33
CA VAL A 197 -20.56 6.90 11.16
C VAL A 197 -21.72 6.08 10.58
N HIS A 198 -22.57 5.53 11.44
CA HIS A 198 -23.73 4.76 11.01
C HIS A 198 -24.73 5.64 10.24
N SER A 199 -24.96 6.88 10.68
CA SER A 199 -25.80 7.84 9.96
C SER A 199 -25.20 8.23 8.60
N GLN A 200 -23.86 8.16 8.46
CA GLN A 200 -23.14 8.32 7.20
C GLN A 200 -23.06 7.05 6.34
N GLY A 201 -23.81 5.99 6.69
CA GLY A 201 -23.92 4.77 5.89
C GLY A 201 -23.00 3.64 6.32
N GLY A 202 -22.12 3.83 7.30
CA GLY A 202 -21.24 2.77 7.78
C GLY A 202 -21.99 1.64 8.47
N ARG A 203 -21.56 0.39 8.27
CA ARG A 203 -22.26 -0.81 8.75
C ARG A 203 -21.39 -1.79 9.52
N PHE A 204 -20.07 -1.76 9.37
CA PHE A 204 -19.17 -2.74 9.99
C PHE A 204 -18.14 -2.01 10.84
N PHE A 205 -18.25 -2.20 12.15
CA PHE A 205 -17.47 -1.48 13.16
C PHE A 205 -16.56 -2.44 13.90
N TRP A 206 -15.36 -1.99 14.17
CA TRP A 206 -14.33 -2.72 14.86
C TRP A 206 -13.70 -1.81 15.91
N ILE A 207 -14.05 -2.05 17.17
CA ILE A 207 -13.83 -1.13 18.27
C ILE A 207 -12.84 -1.77 19.24
N HIS A 208 -11.61 -1.28 19.28
CA HIS A 208 -10.61 -1.68 20.27
C HIS A 208 -10.94 -1.04 21.61
N ASN A 209 -10.78 -1.80 22.69
CA ASN A 209 -10.64 -1.22 24.01
C ASN A 209 -9.21 -0.68 24.21
N THR A 210 -8.89 -0.15 25.40
CA THR A 210 -7.56 0.41 25.69
C THR A 210 -6.61 -0.66 26.24
N GLY A 211 -5.30 -0.51 26.00
CA GLY A 211 -4.28 -1.42 26.53
C GLY A 211 -3.97 -1.22 28.03
N PRO A 212 -3.13 -2.08 28.63
CA PRO A 212 -2.74 -1.97 30.03
C PRO A 212 -1.77 -0.80 30.25
N VAL A 213 -2.31 0.40 30.47
CA VAL A 213 -1.52 1.64 30.61
C VAL A 213 -0.55 1.60 31.80
N GLY A 214 -0.90 0.86 32.86
CA GLY A 214 -0.03 0.64 34.01
C GLY A 214 1.21 -0.20 33.71
N CYS A 215 1.30 -0.81 32.53
CA CYS A 215 2.51 -1.50 32.07
C CYS A 215 3.41 -0.63 31.18
N LEU A 216 2.99 0.59 30.82
CA LEU A 216 3.75 1.43 29.89
C LEU A 216 4.90 2.14 30.63
N PRO A 217 6.14 2.09 30.12
CA PRO A 217 7.28 2.72 30.77
C PRO A 217 7.10 4.21 31.10
N TYR A 218 6.38 4.96 30.27
CA TYR A 218 6.13 6.38 30.57
C TYR A 218 5.22 6.59 31.78
N VAL A 219 4.30 5.66 32.06
CA VAL A 219 3.47 5.70 33.27
C VAL A 219 4.31 5.26 34.47
N LEU A 220 5.04 4.15 34.32
CA LEU A 220 5.88 3.58 35.38
C LEU A 220 7.03 4.49 35.83
N ASP A 221 7.54 5.35 34.94
CA ASP A 221 8.60 6.31 35.24
C ASP A 221 8.07 7.65 35.78
N ARG A 222 6.91 8.11 35.30
CA ARG A 222 6.38 9.44 35.65
C ARG A 222 5.48 9.45 36.89
N MET A 223 4.77 8.36 37.15
CA MET A 223 3.75 8.32 38.20
C MET A 223 4.31 7.69 39.48
N PRO A 224 4.05 8.30 40.65
CA PRO A 224 4.41 7.68 41.92
C PRO A 224 3.50 6.46 42.17
N VAL A 225 4.11 5.29 42.34
CA VAL A 225 3.42 4.03 42.64
C VAL A 225 4.13 3.38 43.81
N SER A 226 3.39 3.00 44.86
CA SER A 226 3.95 2.28 46.00
C SER A 226 4.51 0.93 45.54
N PRO A 227 5.60 0.41 46.14
CA PRO A 227 6.09 -0.94 45.82
C PRO A 227 5.03 -2.04 45.97
N SER A 228 4.03 -1.85 46.84
CA SER A 228 2.89 -2.77 47.03
C SER A 228 1.89 -2.77 45.86
N ASP A 229 1.89 -1.74 45.04
CA ASP A 229 0.87 -1.48 44.03
C ASP A 229 1.33 -1.90 42.62
N TYR A 230 2.36 -2.74 42.58
CA TYR A 230 2.81 -3.45 41.39
C TYR A 230 2.31 -4.88 41.42
N ASP A 231 1.80 -5.35 40.29
CA ASP A 231 1.52 -6.78 40.12
C ASP A 231 2.83 -7.59 40.02
N GLN A 232 2.70 -8.92 40.04
CA GLN A 232 3.84 -9.83 39.94
C GLN A 232 4.65 -9.70 38.63
N TYR A 233 4.11 -9.01 37.62
CA TYR A 233 4.76 -8.78 36.33
C TYR A 233 5.41 -7.39 36.24
N GLY A 234 5.26 -6.56 37.28
CA GLY A 234 5.83 -5.22 37.36
C GLY A 234 4.99 -4.13 36.72
N CYS A 235 3.71 -4.38 36.45
CA CYS A 235 2.76 -3.36 36.02
C CYS A 235 2.09 -2.70 37.23
N ALA A 236 1.80 -1.41 37.15
CA ALA A 236 1.13 -0.67 38.20
C ALA A 236 -0.38 -0.96 38.22
N ILE A 237 -0.86 -1.55 39.31
CA ILE A 237 -2.24 -2.02 39.49
C ILE A 237 -3.25 -0.88 39.35
N PRO A 238 -3.12 0.28 40.03
CA PRO A 238 -4.14 1.32 40.00
C PRO A 238 -4.42 1.87 38.59
N PHE A 239 -3.39 1.94 37.75
CA PHE A 239 -3.50 2.42 36.37
C PHE A 239 -4.12 1.37 35.44
N ASN A 240 -3.82 0.10 35.67
CA ASN A 240 -4.45 -1.01 34.95
C ASN A 240 -5.93 -1.18 35.34
N ASP A 241 -6.29 -0.96 36.61
CA ASP A 241 -7.68 -0.98 37.08
C ASP A 241 -8.51 0.13 36.44
N LEU A 242 -7.93 1.33 36.27
CA LEU A 242 -8.56 2.43 35.56
C LEU A 242 -8.83 2.07 34.09
N ALA A 243 -7.84 1.50 33.39
CA ALA A 243 -8.03 1.04 32.00
C ALA A 243 -9.11 -0.04 31.89
N GLN A 244 -9.14 -1.01 32.81
CA GLN A 244 -10.18 -2.04 32.84
C GLN A 244 -11.57 -1.46 33.12
N THR A 245 -11.68 -0.48 34.01
CA THR A 245 -12.95 0.21 34.30
C THR A 245 -13.48 0.92 33.05
N PHE A 246 -12.62 1.64 32.33
CA PHE A 246 -12.99 2.24 31.04
C PHE A 246 -13.41 1.18 30.02
N ASN A 247 -12.65 0.08 29.91
CA ASN A 247 -12.91 -1.00 28.97
C ASN A 247 -14.26 -1.72 29.24
N HIS A 248 -14.66 -1.86 30.51
CA HIS A 248 -15.98 -2.35 30.90
C HIS A 248 -17.11 -1.41 30.44
N GLY A 249 -16.98 -0.11 30.72
CA GLY A 249 -17.94 0.89 30.26
C GLY A 249 -18.09 0.92 28.74
N LEU A 250 -16.96 0.82 28.01
CA LEU A 250 -16.95 0.73 26.55
C LEU A 250 -17.68 -0.52 26.05
N LYS A 251 -17.44 -1.68 26.66
CA LYS A 251 -18.10 -2.94 26.31
C LYS A 251 -19.61 -2.85 26.47
N ASP A 252 -20.08 -2.31 27.59
CA ASP A 252 -21.50 -2.09 27.85
C ASP A 252 -22.14 -1.14 26.85
N ALA A 253 -21.43 -0.05 26.50
CA ALA A 253 -21.88 0.88 25.49
C ALA A 253 -21.94 0.24 24.08
N VAL A 254 -20.99 -0.61 23.68
CA VAL A 254 -21.07 -1.39 22.44
C VAL A 254 -22.26 -2.36 22.45
N VAL A 255 -22.55 -3.01 23.58
CA VAL A 255 -23.73 -3.89 23.70
C VAL A 255 -25.02 -3.10 23.51
N LYS A 256 -25.16 -1.93 24.15
CA LYS A 256 -26.31 -1.05 23.97
C LYS A 256 -26.45 -0.58 22.51
N LEU A 257 -25.34 -0.26 21.85
CA LEU A 257 -25.34 0.17 20.44
C LEU A 257 -25.70 -0.93 19.45
N ARG A 258 -25.29 -2.18 19.70
CA ARG A 258 -25.74 -3.32 18.89
C ARG A 258 -27.25 -3.46 18.92
N ALA A 259 -27.89 -3.21 20.07
CA ALA A 259 -29.34 -3.21 20.19
C ALA A 259 -30.00 -2.02 19.48
N ALA A 260 -29.38 -0.83 19.56
CA ALA A 260 -29.89 0.38 18.92
C ALA A 260 -29.69 0.40 17.39
N LEU A 261 -28.70 -0.31 16.86
CA LEU A 261 -28.30 -0.30 15.45
C LEU A 261 -28.38 -1.72 14.85
N PRO A 262 -29.58 -2.30 14.68
CA PRO A 262 -29.73 -3.70 14.24
C PRO A 262 -29.20 -3.97 12.82
N ASN A 263 -29.04 -2.91 12.02
CA ASN A 263 -28.49 -2.99 10.66
C ASN A 263 -26.96 -2.85 10.61
N ALA A 264 -26.29 -2.74 11.75
CA ALA A 264 -24.84 -2.65 11.85
C ALA A 264 -24.25 -3.85 12.59
N THR A 265 -23.07 -4.29 12.17
CA THR A 265 -22.23 -5.24 12.90
C THR A 265 -21.20 -4.47 13.69
N LEU A 266 -21.25 -4.56 15.02
CA LEU A 266 -20.24 -3.97 15.89
C LEU A 266 -19.42 -5.09 16.53
N THR A 267 -18.12 -5.11 16.28
CA THR A 267 -17.16 -6.02 16.91
C THR A 267 -16.40 -5.27 17.98
N TYR A 268 -16.43 -5.78 19.21
CA TYR A 268 -15.62 -5.27 20.32
C TYR A 268 -14.36 -6.11 20.39
N VAL A 269 -13.19 -5.50 20.39
CA VAL A 269 -11.91 -6.20 20.43
C VAL A 269 -11.21 -5.90 21.75
N ASP A 270 -10.98 -6.97 22.51
CA ASP A 270 -10.30 -6.91 23.80
C ASP A 270 -8.77 -6.86 23.62
N ILE A 271 -8.26 -5.71 23.17
CA ILE A 271 -6.82 -5.47 23.01
C ILE A 271 -6.09 -5.50 24.35
N TYR A 272 -6.76 -5.16 25.45
CA TYR A 272 -6.20 -5.18 26.80
C TYR A 272 -5.67 -6.57 27.15
N SER A 273 -6.54 -7.58 27.07
CA SER A 273 -6.19 -8.94 27.47
C SER A 273 -5.04 -9.49 26.63
N LEU A 274 -5.03 -9.20 25.32
CA LEU A 274 -3.94 -9.60 24.42
C LEU A 274 -2.61 -8.92 24.78
N LYS A 275 -2.63 -7.60 24.98
CA LYS A 275 -1.44 -6.84 25.37
C LYS A 275 -0.90 -7.27 26.74
N TYR A 276 -1.78 -7.51 27.71
CA TYR A 276 -1.39 -7.97 29.04
C TYR A 276 -0.86 -9.41 29.01
N ASP A 277 -1.43 -10.30 28.20
CA ASP A 277 -0.90 -11.65 27.99
C ASP A 277 0.51 -11.61 27.36
N LEU A 278 0.72 -10.75 26.37
CA LEU A 278 2.04 -10.55 25.76
C LEU A 278 3.09 -10.12 26.78
N ILE A 279 2.72 -9.25 27.72
CA ILE A 279 3.60 -8.74 28.78
C ILE A 279 3.85 -9.81 29.85
N SER A 280 2.78 -10.41 30.38
CA SER A 280 2.85 -11.37 31.49
C SER A 280 3.43 -12.73 31.08
N GLN A 281 3.22 -13.15 29.84
CA GLN A 281 3.73 -14.41 29.27
C GLN A 281 4.82 -14.17 28.21
N HIS A 282 5.53 -13.04 28.26
CA HIS A 282 6.47 -12.61 27.22
C HIS A 282 7.48 -13.68 26.76
N LYS A 283 8.04 -14.47 27.69
CA LYS A 283 8.99 -15.54 27.37
C LYS A 283 8.38 -16.63 26.49
N LYS A 284 7.13 -17.01 26.75
CA LYS A 284 6.38 -18.00 25.97
C LYS A 284 6.16 -17.51 24.54
N HIS A 285 6.01 -16.21 24.37
CA HIS A 285 5.73 -15.56 23.09
C HIS A 285 7.00 -15.11 22.34
N GLY A 286 8.19 -15.43 22.85
CA GLY A 286 9.47 -15.12 22.20
C GLY A 286 10.02 -13.72 22.47
N PHE A 287 9.48 -13.00 23.45
CA PHE A 287 9.94 -11.67 23.86
C PHE A 287 10.83 -11.76 25.09
N GLU A 288 11.94 -11.01 25.10
CA GLU A 288 12.88 -10.93 26.20
C GLU A 288 12.53 -9.78 27.17
N PHE A 289 12.08 -8.64 26.62
CA PHE A 289 11.91 -7.41 27.39
C PHE A 289 10.45 -6.90 27.30
N PRO A 290 9.60 -7.22 28.31
CA PRO A 290 8.19 -6.83 28.29
C PRO A 290 7.96 -5.37 28.68
N LEU A 291 8.74 -4.85 29.63
CA LEU A 291 8.56 -3.51 30.22
C LEU A 291 9.71 -2.55 29.92
N ARG A 292 10.74 -2.97 29.19
CA ARG A 292 11.87 -2.11 28.82
C ARG A 292 11.64 -1.56 27.41
N THR A 293 11.97 -0.30 27.17
CA THR A 293 11.86 0.30 25.84
C THR A 293 13.05 -0.09 24.96
N CYS A 294 12.80 -0.39 23.69
CA CYS A 294 13.87 -0.63 22.73
C CYS A 294 14.59 0.67 22.34
N CYS A 295 13.83 1.72 22.00
CA CYS A 295 14.33 3.05 21.70
C CYS A 295 14.17 3.98 22.90
N GLY A 296 15.27 4.34 23.53
CA GLY A 296 15.22 5.20 24.71
C GLY A 296 16.56 5.34 25.38
N HIS A 297 16.54 5.92 26.57
CA HIS A 297 17.75 6.12 27.37
C HIS A 297 17.43 6.22 28.86
N GLY A 298 18.24 5.53 29.67
CA GLY A 298 18.33 5.75 31.11
C GLY A 298 17.20 5.10 31.93
N GLY A 299 17.34 5.13 33.26
CA GLY A 299 16.35 4.58 34.19
C GLY A 299 16.18 3.05 34.14
N LYS A 300 15.29 2.54 34.99
CA LYS A 300 14.98 1.11 35.10
C LYS A 300 14.41 0.53 33.79
N TYR A 301 13.60 1.32 33.08
CA TYR A 301 12.86 0.89 31.90
C TYR A 301 13.49 1.32 30.56
N ASN A 302 14.73 1.84 30.57
CA ASN A 302 15.35 2.50 29.41
C ASN A 302 14.55 3.73 28.91
N PHE A 303 13.78 4.36 29.79
CA PHE A 303 12.92 5.48 29.48
C PHE A 303 13.30 6.69 30.34
N ASN A 304 13.19 7.88 29.75
CA ASN A 304 13.35 9.15 30.44
C ASN A 304 12.47 10.21 29.77
N VAL A 305 11.60 10.85 30.55
CA VAL A 305 10.67 11.88 30.03
C VAL A 305 11.37 13.07 29.36
N LYS A 306 12.57 13.45 29.80
CA LYS A 306 13.33 14.58 29.24
C LYS A 306 14.16 14.18 28.03
N LEU A 307 14.49 12.89 27.90
CA LEU A 307 15.40 12.38 26.88
C LEU A 307 14.94 10.99 26.38
N GLY A 308 13.81 10.99 25.67
CA GLY A 308 13.20 9.78 25.11
C GLY A 308 13.89 9.27 23.85
N CYS A 309 13.19 8.41 23.10
CA CYS A 309 13.61 7.95 21.78
C CYS A 309 14.00 9.13 20.87
N ALA A 310 15.07 8.97 20.10
CA ALA A 310 15.67 10.02 19.27
C ALA A 310 16.27 11.22 20.04
N GLY A 311 16.26 11.21 21.37
CA GLY A 311 16.77 12.28 22.22
C GLY A 311 18.25 12.54 21.99
N LYS A 312 18.62 13.81 21.78
CA LYS A 312 20.00 14.27 21.60
C LYS A 312 20.48 15.05 22.82
N LYS A 313 21.75 14.91 23.14
CA LYS A 313 22.41 15.73 24.16
C LYS A 313 23.62 16.41 23.53
N ARG A 314 23.76 17.71 23.78
CA ARG A 314 24.92 18.48 23.33
C ARG A 314 26.13 18.10 24.18
N MET A 315 27.16 17.54 23.57
CA MET A 315 28.40 17.13 24.21
C MET A 315 29.57 17.67 23.38
N ASN A 316 30.47 18.43 24.02
CA ASN A 316 31.63 19.06 23.36
C ASN A 316 31.25 19.85 22.09
N GLY A 317 30.15 20.60 22.15
CA GLY A 317 29.66 21.41 21.03
C GLY A 317 28.90 20.66 19.95
N LYS A 318 28.86 19.32 19.96
CA LYS A 318 28.14 18.47 18.98
C LYS A 318 26.89 17.84 19.57
N ASP A 319 25.84 17.70 18.77
CA ASP A 319 24.64 16.97 19.17
C ASP A 319 24.87 15.46 19.02
N VAL A 320 24.89 14.75 20.14
CA VAL A 320 25.05 13.30 20.18
C VAL A 320 23.69 12.66 20.40
N LEU A 321 23.35 11.68 19.56
CA LEU A 321 22.14 10.87 19.74
C LEU A 321 22.32 9.92 20.93
N ILE A 322 21.48 10.09 21.96
CA ILE A 322 21.55 9.32 23.20
C ILE A 322 20.38 8.32 23.29
N GLY A 323 19.17 8.74 22.92
CA GLY A 323 17.98 7.88 22.84
C GLY A 323 18.01 6.98 21.61
N LYS A 324 18.89 5.97 21.60
CA LYS A 324 19.11 5.08 20.48
C LYS A 324 18.15 3.90 20.49
N ALA A 325 17.84 3.37 19.31
CA ALA A 325 17.18 2.08 19.18
C ALA A 325 18.09 0.93 19.66
N CYS A 326 17.47 -0.10 20.21
CA CYS A 326 18.11 -1.36 20.53
C CYS A 326 18.49 -2.12 19.25
N LYS A 327 19.40 -3.10 19.36
CA LYS A 327 19.88 -3.87 18.19
C LYS A 327 18.87 -4.89 17.65
N LYS A 328 17.96 -5.36 18.50
CA LYS A 328 16.99 -6.42 18.20
C LYS A 328 15.58 -5.99 18.62
N PRO A 329 14.90 -5.11 17.87
CA PRO A 329 13.54 -4.68 18.20
C PRO A 329 12.54 -5.84 18.31
N GLU A 330 12.81 -6.96 17.64
CA GLU A 330 11.95 -8.15 17.59
C GLU A 330 11.78 -8.88 18.93
N VAL A 331 12.66 -8.65 19.91
CA VAL A 331 12.55 -9.25 21.26
C VAL A 331 12.02 -8.28 22.32
N TYR A 332 11.63 -7.07 21.93
CA TYR A 332 11.07 -6.04 22.80
C TYR A 332 9.57 -5.89 22.55
N VAL A 333 8.77 -5.80 23.61
CA VAL A 333 7.34 -5.48 23.48
C VAL A 333 7.15 -3.99 23.21
N ASN A 334 7.86 -3.14 23.96
CA ASN A 334 7.71 -1.69 23.92
C ASN A 334 8.82 -1.01 23.10
N TRP A 335 8.43 -0.12 22.20
CA TRP A 335 9.31 0.64 21.33
C TRP A 335 9.92 1.85 22.05
N ASP A 336 9.13 2.84 22.45
CA ASP A 336 9.64 4.17 22.85
C ASP A 336 9.21 4.66 24.24
N GLY A 337 8.52 3.81 24.99
CA GLY A 337 7.92 4.09 26.30
C GLY A 337 6.41 4.14 26.28
N VAL A 338 5.80 4.25 25.10
CA VAL A 338 4.34 4.32 24.92
C VAL A 338 3.89 3.28 23.91
N HIS A 339 4.58 3.20 22.77
CA HIS A 339 4.14 2.41 21.63
C HIS A 339 4.78 1.03 21.60
N TYR A 340 4.14 0.11 20.89
CA TYR A 340 4.59 -1.28 20.78
C TYR A 340 5.50 -1.42 19.55
N THR A 341 6.43 -2.36 19.61
CA THR A 341 7.27 -2.69 18.44
C THR A 341 6.43 -3.33 17.34
N GLN A 342 6.93 -3.32 16.11
CA GLN A 342 6.28 -4.01 14.99
C GLN A 342 6.09 -5.49 15.30
N ALA A 343 7.06 -6.13 15.96
CA ALA A 343 6.98 -7.54 16.32
C ALA A 343 5.81 -7.78 17.30
N ALA A 344 5.66 -6.92 18.30
CA ALA A 344 4.54 -6.98 19.23
C ALA A 344 3.19 -6.69 18.54
N ASN A 345 3.13 -5.67 17.66
CA ASN A 345 1.93 -5.37 16.86
C ASN A 345 1.52 -6.55 15.96
N ASN A 346 2.49 -7.21 15.32
CA ASN A 346 2.24 -8.39 14.51
C ASN A 346 1.69 -9.55 15.36
N TRP A 347 2.29 -9.80 16.53
CA TRP A 347 1.81 -10.84 17.44
C TRP A 347 0.37 -10.56 17.88
N ILE A 348 0.08 -9.33 18.30
CA ILE A 348 -1.27 -8.91 18.72
C ILE A 348 -2.26 -9.13 17.56
N PHE A 349 -1.93 -8.67 16.36
CA PHE A 349 -2.77 -8.87 15.19
C PHE A 349 -3.05 -10.36 14.90
N ASN A 350 -2.06 -11.23 15.05
CA ASN A 350 -2.23 -12.67 14.83
C ASN A 350 -3.16 -13.32 15.88
N GLN A 351 -3.14 -12.85 17.14
CA GLN A 351 -4.09 -13.30 18.15
C GLN A 351 -5.52 -12.84 17.80
N ILE A 352 -5.67 -11.55 17.49
CA ILE A 352 -6.95 -10.99 17.04
C ILE A 352 -7.51 -11.77 15.85
N LYS A 353 -6.70 -12.06 14.84
CA LYS A 353 -7.13 -12.84 13.67
C LYS A 353 -7.64 -14.22 14.06
N THR A 354 -7.00 -14.86 15.03
CA THR A 354 -7.37 -16.19 15.52
C THR A 354 -8.66 -16.14 16.34
N ASP A 355 -8.81 -15.14 17.23
CA ASP A 355 -9.98 -14.96 18.09
C ASP A 355 -11.20 -14.40 17.33
N LEU A 356 -10.99 -13.54 16.34
CA LEU A 356 -12.03 -13.04 15.44
C LEU A 356 -12.62 -14.16 14.58
N PHE A 357 -11.80 -15.14 14.18
CA PHE A 357 -12.30 -16.37 13.57
C PHE A 357 -13.23 -17.13 14.53
N VAL A 358 -13.07 -17.01 15.84
CA VAL A 358 -13.96 -17.62 16.84
C VAL A 358 -15.21 -16.75 17.07
N GLU A 359 -15.09 -15.42 17.14
CA GLU A 359 -16.20 -14.51 17.46
C GLU A 359 -17.15 -14.26 16.27
N ILE A 360 -16.64 -14.11 15.04
CA ILE A 360 -17.47 -14.07 13.81
C ILE A 360 -18.17 -15.42 13.59
N MET A 361 -17.53 -16.52 13.97
CA MET A 361 -18.17 -17.84 13.97
C MET A 361 -19.27 -17.95 15.04
N GLY A 362 -19.13 -17.28 16.18
CA GLY A 362 -20.13 -17.23 17.25
C GLY A 362 -21.33 -16.28 16.99
N ILE A 363 -21.13 -15.15 16.32
CA ILE A 363 -22.17 -14.14 16.08
C ILE A 363 -23.23 -14.65 15.08
N LEU A 364 -22.84 -15.48 14.11
CA LEU A 364 -23.78 -16.12 13.17
C LEU A 364 -24.53 -17.32 13.77
N HIS A 365 -24.32 -17.65 15.05
CA HIS A 365 -25.06 -18.70 15.76
C HIS A 365 -26.05 -18.14 16.82
N ARG A 366 -26.14 -16.81 16.97
CA ARG A 366 -27.02 -16.17 17.97
C ARG A 366 -28.40 -15.75 17.44
N SER A 367 -28.96 -16.50 16.49
CA SER A 367 -30.42 -16.54 16.26
C SER A 367 -31.12 -17.68 17.02
N SER A 368 -30.41 -18.40 17.89
CA SER A 368 -31.03 -19.38 18.80
C SER A 368 -30.39 -19.29 20.19
N VAL A 369 -31.22 -18.91 21.16
CA VAL A 369 -30.93 -18.79 22.58
C VAL A 369 -30.53 -20.15 23.16
N ILE A 370 -29.29 -20.31 23.64
CA ILE A 370 -28.95 -21.26 24.72
C ILE A 370 -27.80 -20.66 25.59
N LYS A 371 -28.09 -20.39 26.87
CA LYS A 371 -27.09 -20.05 27.89
C LYS A 371 -26.20 -21.26 28.18
N ARG A 372 -24.86 -21.10 28.27
CA ARG A 372 -23.96 -22.14 28.80
C ARG A 372 -24.09 -22.22 30.33
N PRO A 373 -24.36 -23.38 30.93
CA PRO A 373 -24.32 -23.54 32.38
C PRO A 373 -22.95 -24.06 32.86
N ASN A 374 -22.70 -23.82 34.15
CA ASN A 374 -21.51 -24.21 34.92
C ASN A 374 -21.32 -25.74 34.93
N ASP A 375 -20.07 -26.23 34.97
CA ASP A 375 -19.72 -27.65 34.74
C ASP A 375 -20.41 -28.67 35.67
N SER A 376 -20.90 -28.25 36.85
CA SER A 376 -21.71 -29.10 37.74
C SER A 376 -23.11 -29.43 37.19
N MET A 377 -23.66 -28.60 36.29
CA MET A 377 -25.00 -28.79 35.73
C MET A 377 -25.03 -29.78 34.55
N ARG A 378 -23.86 -30.07 33.96
CA ARG A 378 -23.71 -31.01 32.85
C ARG A 378 -23.87 -32.46 33.32
N VAL A 379 -23.40 -32.79 34.52
CA VAL A 379 -23.54 -34.12 35.15
C VAL A 379 -25.00 -34.39 35.54
N ILE A 380 -25.71 -33.39 36.05
CA ILE A 380 -27.13 -33.51 36.44
C ILE A 380 -28.01 -33.72 35.19
N LEU A 381 -27.76 -32.98 34.11
CA LEU A 381 -28.56 -33.08 32.89
C LEU A 381 -28.36 -34.42 32.17
N THR A 382 -27.15 -34.97 32.19
CA THR A 382 -26.86 -36.27 31.55
C THR A 382 -27.54 -37.43 32.31
N THR A 383 -27.64 -37.31 33.64
CA THR A 383 -28.31 -38.28 34.50
C THR A 383 -29.83 -38.23 34.32
N PHE A 384 -30.42 -37.03 34.22
CA PHE A 384 -31.86 -36.88 33.99
C PHE A 384 -32.32 -37.34 32.60
N VAL A 385 -31.53 -37.05 31.56
CA VAL A 385 -31.86 -37.49 30.18
C VAL A 385 -31.75 -39.02 30.05
N GLY A 386 -30.77 -39.65 30.72
CA GLY A 386 -30.64 -41.11 30.77
C GLY A 386 -31.82 -41.80 31.46
N VAL A 387 -32.30 -41.25 32.59
CA VAL A 387 -33.46 -41.77 33.31
C VAL A 387 -34.76 -41.56 32.53
N PHE A 388 -34.92 -40.43 31.84
CA PHE A 388 -36.11 -40.13 31.04
C PHE A 388 -36.18 -40.97 29.74
N LEU A 389 -35.05 -41.20 29.07
CA LEU A 389 -35.00 -42.11 27.91
C LEU A 389 -35.24 -43.58 28.31
N GLY A 390 -34.71 -44.01 29.47
CA GLY A 390 -34.96 -45.35 30.01
C GLY A 390 -36.43 -45.58 30.39
N PHE A 391 -37.11 -44.53 30.87
CA PHE A 391 -38.54 -44.57 31.21
C PHE A 391 -39.44 -44.60 29.96
N LEU A 392 -39.07 -43.89 28.88
CA LEU A 392 -39.83 -43.85 27.62
C LEU A 392 -39.67 -45.11 26.76
N ILE A 393 -38.58 -45.86 26.90
CA ILE A 393 -38.38 -47.13 26.18
C ILE A 393 -39.06 -48.31 26.92
N GLY A 394 -39.27 -48.19 28.24
CA GLY A 394 -39.86 -49.24 29.08
C GLY A 394 -41.39 -49.27 29.15
N ILE A 395 -42.09 -48.29 28.58
CA ILE A 395 -43.55 -48.19 28.69
C ILE A 395 -44.18 -47.96 27.31
N SER A 396 -44.74 -49.04 26.79
CA SER A 396 -45.95 -49.07 25.94
C SER A 396 -45.81 -48.96 24.42
N PHE A 397 -45.75 -50.13 23.80
CA PHE A 397 -46.83 -50.58 22.88
C PHE A 397 -47.37 -51.91 23.47
N PRO A 398 -48.59 -52.40 23.18
CA PRO A 398 -49.39 -52.15 21.97
C PRO A 398 -50.95 -52.09 22.16
N LEU A 399 -51.68 -51.64 21.13
CA LEU A 399 -52.67 -52.42 20.33
C LEU A 399 -53.67 -51.49 19.58
N LEU A 400 -53.66 -51.61 18.24
CA LEU A 400 -54.75 -51.53 17.23
C LEU A 400 -56.17 -51.00 17.60
N SER A 401 -56.72 -50.06 16.80
CA SER A 401 -57.68 -50.33 15.69
C SER A 401 -58.67 -49.17 15.36
N LEU A 402 -58.68 -48.78 14.08
CA LEU A 402 -59.75 -48.29 13.16
C LEU A 402 -61.00 -47.51 13.66
N THR A 403 -61.28 -46.34 13.04
CA THR A 403 -62.40 -46.15 12.07
C THR A 403 -62.52 -44.72 11.46
N LYS A 404 -62.66 -44.65 10.11
CA LYS A 404 -63.54 -43.83 9.20
C LYS A 404 -63.75 -42.31 9.47
N LEU A 405 -63.96 -41.37 8.52
CA LEU A 405 -64.17 -41.23 7.05
C LEU A 405 -64.13 -39.70 6.76
N GLY A 406 -63.57 -39.17 5.65
CA GLY A 406 -64.37 -38.69 4.51
C GLY A 406 -63.89 -37.30 3.95
N VAL A 407 -63.97 -37.14 2.62
CA VAL A 407 -63.54 -36.00 1.75
C VAL A 407 -64.83 -35.36 1.15
N PRO A 408 -64.97 -34.04 0.82
CA PRO A 408 -64.64 -33.51 -0.54
C PRO A 408 -64.31 -31.98 -0.66
N PRO A 409 -64.03 -31.47 -1.89
CA PRO A 409 -63.27 -30.23 -2.16
C PRO A 409 -64.02 -29.06 -2.87
N GLY A 410 -63.39 -27.87 -2.85
CA GLY A 410 -63.35 -26.86 -3.92
C GLY A 410 -64.49 -25.83 -4.05
N LEU A 411 -64.14 -24.53 -4.19
CA LEU A 411 -64.63 -23.65 -5.28
C LEU A 411 -63.89 -22.29 -5.33
N VAL A 412 -64.17 -21.54 -6.40
CA VAL A 412 -63.39 -20.54 -7.11
C VAL A 412 -64.13 -19.17 -7.15
N LEU A 413 -63.35 -18.06 -7.27
CA LEU A 413 -63.62 -16.74 -7.92
C LEU A 413 -64.31 -15.54 -7.21
N LYS A 414 -63.74 -14.36 -7.56
CA LYS A 414 -64.29 -12.97 -7.72
C LYS A 414 -64.40 -12.06 -6.48
N VAL A 415 -64.25 -10.72 -6.52
CA VAL A 415 -63.70 -9.66 -7.42
C VAL A 415 -63.93 -8.34 -6.65
N ASP A 416 -63.02 -7.37 -6.79
CA ASP A 416 -63.09 -5.89 -6.66
C ASP A 416 -63.87 -5.13 -5.56
N GLN A 417 -63.24 -4.01 -5.17
CA GLN A 417 -63.69 -2.61 -5.31
C GLN A 417 -63.67 -1.71 -4.04
N MET A 418 -62.80 -0.69 -4.13
CA MET A 418 -62.95 0.75 -3.81
C MET A 418 -63.93 1.20 -2.70
N TYR A 419 -63.45 2.12 -1.84
CA TYR A 419 -64.05 3.46 -1.70
C TYR A 419 -63.05 4.48 -1.12
N ASN A 420 -62.96 5.64 -1.78
CA ASN A 420 -62.33 6.88 -1.34
C ASN A 420 -63.25 7.64 -0.38
N THR A 421 -62.69 8.49 0.49
CA THR A 421 -63.28 9.82 0.72
C THR A 421 -62.21 10.86 1.07
N ASP A 422 -62.27 11.96 0.33
CA ASP A 422 -61.55 13.24 0.46
C ASP A 422 -61.85 13.97 1.78
N MET A 423 -60.92 14.84 2.20
CA MET A 423 -61.28 16.22 2.54
C MET A 423 -60.18 17.22 2.15
N LYS A 424 -60.66 18.34 1.58
CA LYS A 424 -59.96 19.41 0.86
C LYS A 424 -59.43 20.54 1.74
N SER A 425 -58.68 21.41 1.04
CA SER A 425 -58.52 22.87 1.18
C SER A 425 -57.35 23.31 2.05
N GLY A 426 -56.50 24.28 1.69
CA GLY A 426 -56.36 25.22 0.57
C GLY A 426 -55.14 26.10 0.92
N GLY A 427 -54.47 26.88 0.08
CA GLY A 427 -54.51 27.17 -1.34
C GLY A 427 -53.33 28.13 -1.65
N SER A 428 -53.01 28.30 -2.95
CA SER A 428 -52.51 29.50 -3.67
C SER A 428 -51.30 30.28 -3.10
N SER A 429 -50.24 30.64 -3.84
CA SER A 429 -50.13 31.22 -5.20
C SER A 429 -48.75 30.87 -5.84
N GLN A 430 -48.62 30.43 -7.10
CA GLN A 430 -48.57 31.21 -8.37
C GLN A 430 -47.62 32.44 -8.29
N THR A 431 -46.61 32.70 -9.13
CA THR A 431 -46.50 32.55 -10.61
C THR A 431 -45.01 32.64 -11.10
N PRO A 432 -44.75 32.40 -12.41
CA PRO A 432 -43.47 31.90 -12.96
C PRO A 432 -42.81 32.84 -14.02
N GLU A 433 -41.89 32.26 -14.83
CA GLU A 433 -41.45 32.70 -16.18
C GLU A 433 -40.44 33.85 -16.27
N ASN A 434 -39.55 34.04 -17.26
CA ASN A 434 -39.03 33.40 -18.49
C ASN A 434 -37.66 34.14 -18.74
N VAL A 435 -36.67 33.73 -19.55
CA VAL A 435 -36.56 33.80 -21.02
C VAL A 435 -35.07 33.51 -21.33
N ALA A 436 -34.80 32.79 -22.42
CA ALA A 436 -33.48 32.56 -23.00
C ALA A 436 -32.98 33.76 -23.85
N PHE A 437 -31.68 33.98 -23.95
CA PHE A 437 -31.09 34.54 -25.18
C PHE A 437 -29.63 34.11 -25.38
N ASP A 438 -29.30 33.94 -26.65
CA ASP A 438 -28.13 33.31 -27.25
C ASP A 438 -27.06 34.35 -27.67
N ARG A 439 -25.86 33.83 -28.00
CA ARG A 439 -24.76 34.39 -28.83
C ARG A 439 -23.56 35.11 -28.20
N SER A 440 -22.44 34.37 -28.27
CA SER A 440 -21.09 34.70 -28.79
C SER A 440 -20.56 36.15 -28.80
N GLY A 441 -19.34 36.33 -28.30
CA GLY A 441 -18.46 37.45 -28.67
C GLY A 441 -17.31 37.69 -27.70
N SER A 442 -16.08 37.62 -28.20
CA SER A 442 -14.78 37.73 -27.53
C SER A 442 -14.43 39.10 -26.89
N GLY A 443 -13.61 39.07 -25.83
CA GLY A 443 -12.52 40.04 -25.61
C GLY A 443 -12.54 40.87 -24.31
N GLY A 444 -11.51 40.70 -23.47
CA GLY A 444 -10.82 41.83 -22.81
C GLY A 444 -11.05 42.15 -21.32
N LEU A 445 -10.21 41.55 -20.47
CA LEU A 445 -9.44 42.13 -19.33
C LEU A 445 -10.10 42.78 -18.07
N ASN A 446 -9.69 42.18 -16.94
CA ASN A 446 -9.21 42.74 -15.66
C ASN A 446 -10.16 43.16 -14.52
N GLY A 447 -9.93 42.54 -13.36
CA GLY A 447 -10.39 42.97 -12.03
C GLY A 447 -9.99 41.96 -10.94
N SER A 448 -8.73 42.03 -10.49
CA SER A 448 -8.06 41.17 -9.50
C SER A 448 -8.45 41.45 -8.05
N SER A 449 -8.46 40.41 -7.20
CA SER A 449 -8.16 40.55 -5.77
C SER A 449 -7.44 39.29 -5.24
N GLU A 450 -6.12 39.39 -5.05
CA GLU A 450 -5.25 38.41 -4.40
C GLU A 450 -5.36 38.49 -2.86
N ILE A 451 -5.26 37.35 -2.16
CA ILE A 451 -4.80 37.27 -0.76
C ILE A 451 -3.86 36.05 -0.57
N TRP A 452 -2.84 36.30 0.25
CA TRP A 452 -1.54 35.65 0.40
C TRP A 452 -1.53 34.36 1.27
N VAL A 453 -0.51 33.51 1.08
CA VAL A 453 -0.32 32.16 1.65
C VAL A 453 0.91 32.10 2.58
N PRO A 454 0.88 31.46 3.78
CA PRO A 454 2.09 31.20 4.58
C PRO A 454 2.69 29.78 4.41
N SER A 455 3.93 29.78 3.90
CA SER A 455 5.12 28.89 4.05
C SER A 455 5.04 27.37 4.23
N ASN A 456 5.57 26.69 3.20
CA ASN A 456 5.85 25.27 3.04
C ASN A 456 6.87 24.64 4.03
N PRO A 457 6.74 23.34 4.36
CA PRO A 457 7.74 22.55 5.12
C PRO A 457 9.05 22.28 4.34
N ARG A 458 10.13 21.85 5.02
CA ARG A 458 11.38 21.40 4.37
C ARG A 458 11.14 20.12 3.57
N GLY A 459 11.54 20.11 2.30
CA GLY A 459 11.11 19.16 1.27
C GLY A 459 9.89 19.64 0.45
N ALA A 460 9.21 20.70 0.88
CA ALA A 460 8.29 21.48 0.08
C ALA A 460 8.91 22.84 -0.30
N GLU A 461 10.25 22.91 -0.41
CA GLU A 461 10.85 24.03 -1.13
C GLU A 461 10.16 24.14 -2.49
N ARG A 462 9.86 25.36 -2.95
CA ARG A 462 9.45 25.58 -4.34
C ARG A 462 10.42 24.78 -5.21
N LEU A 463 9.90 24.05 -6.19
CA LEU A 463 10.73 23.52 -7.27
C LEU A 463 11.69 24.65 -7.67
N ALA A 464 12.99 24.34 -7.83
CA ALA A 464 14.02 25.36 -8.00
C ALA A 464 13.53 26.47 -8.97
N PRO A 465 13.80 27.77 -8.69
CA PRO A 465 13.24 28.87 -9.47
C PRO A 465 13.30 28.59 -10.96
N GLY A 466 12.14 28.41 -11.60
CA GLY A 466 12.02 28.05 -13.01
C GLY A 466 11.35 26.70 -13.32
N ILE A 467 11.05 25.81 -12.38
CA ILE A 467 10.32 24.58 -12.70
C ILE A 467 8.80 24.82 -12.63
N VAL A 468 8.11 24.66 -13.77
CA VAL A 468 6.69 25.02 -13.96
C VAL A 468 5.70 23.85 -13.92
N ALA A 469 6.19 22.61 -13.91
CA ALA A 469 5.38 21.39 -13.86
C ALA A 469 5.93 20.42 -12.80
N ALA A 470 5.03 19.80 -12.04
CA ALA A 470 5.37 18.80 -11.01
C ALA A 470 5.60 17.39 -11.60
N GLU A 471 5.19 17.18 -12.84
CA GLU A 471 5.36 15.97 -13.62
C GLU A 471 6.24 16.27 -14.84
N SER A 472 6.88 15.25 -15.40
CA SER A 472 7.68 15.39 -16.61
C SER A 472 7.30 14.32 -17.61
N ASP A 473 7.16 14.74 -18.85
CA ASP A 473 7.01 13.91 -20.06
C ASP A 473 8.22 14.06 -20.99
N PHE A 474 9.30 14.68 -20.51
CA PHE A 474 10.47 15.09 -21.29
C PHE A 474 10.20 16.05 -22.45
N TYR A 475 9.01 16.65 -22.54
CA TYR A 475 8.84 17.75 -23.46
C TYR A 475 9.37 19.06 -22.88
N LEU A 476 10.13 19.78 -23.70
CA LEU A 476 10.71 21.05 -23.31
C LEU A 476 9.63 22.13 -23.36
N HIS A 477 9.30 22.66 -22.18
CA HIS A 477 8.38 23.76 -22.01
C HIS A 477 9.13 25.03 -21.60
N ARG A 478 8.64 26.19 -22.04
CA ARG A 478 9.14 27.48 -21.54
C ARG A 478 8.72 27.62 -20.09
N LEU A 479 9.54 28.34 -19.32
CA LEU A 479 9.26 28.57 -17.90
C LEU A 479 8.16 29.63 -17.66
N TRP A 480 7.58 30.16 -18.74
CA TRP A 480 6.53 31.17 -18.75
C TRP A 480 5.64 30.99 -19.98
N GLY A 481 4.40 31.47 -19.92
CA GLY A 481 3.41 31.32 -20.99
C GLY A 481 2.52 30.09 -20.78
N ASN A 482 1.70 29.77 -21.78
CA ASN A 482 0.84 28.59 -21.78
C ASN A 482 1.64 27.39 -22.33
N PRO A 483 1.92 26.34 -21.53
CA PRO A 483 2.72 25.20 -21.96
C PRO A 483 2.15 24.46 -23.19
N ASN A 484 0.84 24.56 -23.43
CA ASN A 484 0.19 23.97 -24.59
C ASN A 484 0.57 24.68 -25.91
N GLU A 485 1.11 25.90 -25.84
CA GLU A 485 1.59 26.66 -26.99
C GLU A 485 3.06 26.39 -27.31
N ASP A 486 3.81 25.75 -26.40
CA ASP A 486 5.25 25.51 -26.55
C ASP A 486 5.55 24.33 -27.49
N LEU A 487 4.59 23.45 -27.68
CA LEU A 487 4.74 22.22 -28.46
C LEU A 487 3.69 22.16 -29.58
N PRO A 488 3.83 22.95 -30.66
CA PRO A 488 2.96 22.84 -31.83
C PRO A 488 3.00 21.44 -32.45
N ARG A 489 4.09 20.68 -32.21
CA ARG A 489 4.23 19.27 -32.57
C ARG A 489 4.96 18.53 -31.46
N LYS A 490 4.38 17.42 -30.99
CA LYS A 490 4.98 16.57 -29.95
C LYS A 490 5.86 15.49 -30.58
N PRO A 491 7.11 15.31 -30.14
CA PRO A 491 7.94 14.17 -30.52
C PRO A 491 7.27 12.85 -30.14
N ASN A 492 7.35 11.87 -31.04
CA ASN A 492 6.73 10.55 -30.86
C ASN A 492 7.74 9.50 -30.37
N TYR A 493 9.04 9.79 -30.45
CA TYR A 493 10.09 8.83 -30.13
C TYR A 493 11.12 9.45 -29.18
N LEU A 494 11.78 8.60 -28.39
CA LEU A 494 12.84 9.01 -27.46
C LEU A 494 14.11 8.27 -27.83
N VAL A 495 15.22 8.99 -27.93
CA VAL A 495 16.56 8.39 -28.03
C VAL A 495 17.44 8.84 -26.88
N THR A 496 18.11 7.87 -26.28
CA THR A 496 19.02 8.08 -25.16
C THR A 496 20.41 7.57 -25.48
N PHE A 497 21.43 8.35 -25.12
CA PHE A 497 22.83 7.98 -25.21
C PHE A 497 23.51 8.15 -23.86
N THR A 498 24.37 7.21 -23.48
CA THR A 498 25.19 7.34 -22.26
C THR A 498 26.59 7.79 -22.65
N VAL A 499 26.92 9.06 -22.42
CA VAL A 499 28.00 9.75 -23.13
C VAL A 499 29.08 10.27 -22.19
N GLY A 500 30.28 10.38 -22.74
CA GLY A 500 31.38 11.18 -22.21
C GLY A 500 31.88 12.17 -23.26
N TYR A 501 32.60 13.18 -22.80
CA TYR A 501 33.08 14.29 -23.62
C TYR A 501 33.95 13.85 -24.82
N ASN A 502 34.70 12.76 -24.66
CA ASN A 502 35.59 12.24 -25.70
C ASN A 502 34.82 11.60 -26.87
N GLN A 503 33.52 11.36 -26.70
CA GLN A 503 32.65 10.73 -27.70
C GLN A 503 31.73 11.72 -28.43
N ARG A 504 31.84 13.03 -28.13
CA ARG A 504 30.90 14.05 -28.63
C ARG A 504 30.78 14.11 -30.16
N ASP A 505 31.89 13.95 -30.89
CA ASP A 505 31.87 13.95 -32.36
C ASP A 505 31.16 12.72 -32.93
N ASN A 506 31.24 11.59 -32.24
CA ASN A 506 30.50 10.38 -32.65
C ASN A 506 29.00 10.54 -32.37
N ILE A 507 28.64 11.14 -31.23
CA ILE A 507 27.25 11.44 -30.89
C ILE A 507 26.65 12.50 -31.82
N ASP A 508 27.42 13.49 -32.26
CA ASP A 508 26.96 14.45 -33.28
C ASP A 508 26.59 13.76 -34.60
N LYS A 509 27.42 12.80 -35.06
CA LYS A 509 27.08 11.96 -36.21
C LYS A 509 25.82 11.13 -35.97
N ALA A 510 25.66 10.57 -34.77
CA ALA A 510 24.49 9.80 -34.38
C ALA A 510 23.21 10.64 -34.40
N VAL A 511 23.20 11.79 -33.70
CA VAL A 511 22.05 12.69 -33.58
C VAL A 511 21.55 13.17 -34.94
N LYS A 512 22.44 13.40 -35.91
CA LYS A 512 22.06 13.78 -37.28
C LYS A 512 21.24 12.74 -38.04
N LYS A 513 21.14 11.50 -37.54
CA LYS A 513 20.28 10.44 -38.10
C LYS A 513 18.87 10.40 -37.51
N PHE A 514 18.57 11.27 -36.54
CA PHE A 514 17.26 11.36 -35.89
C PHE A 514 16.54 12.63 -36.31
N SER A 515 15.28 12.50 -36.71
CA SER A 515 14.43 13.62 -37.12
C SER A 515 13.91 14.43 -35.92
N GLU A 516 13.17 15.50 -36.18
CA GLU A 516 12.48 16.28 -35.14
C GLU A 516 11.36 15.50 -34.40
N ASN A 517 10.99 14.31 -34.86
CA ASN A 517 10.07 13.43 -34.12
C ASN A 517 10.74 12.76 -32.91
N PHE A 518 12.05 12.93 -32.72
CA PHE A 518 12.81 12.35 -31.62
C PHE A 518 13.13 13.40 -30.54
N THR A 519 12.80 13.08 -29.29
CA THR A 519 13.44 13.72 -28.14
C THR A 519 14.80 13.09 -27.91
N ILE A 520 15.83 13.92 -27.75
CA ILE A 520 17.21 13.49 -27.50
C ILE A 520 17.52 13.69 -26.02
N LEU A 521 17.99 12.64 -25.35
CA LEU A 521 18.37 12.65 -23.94
C LEU A 521 19.77 12.07 -23.75
N LEU A 522 20.68 12.86 -23.18
CA LEU A 522 22.07 12.48 -22.97
C LEU A 522 22.32 12.23 -21.48
N PHE A 523 22.87 11.06 -21.17
CA PHE A 523 23.30 10.65 -19.83
C PHE A 523 24.82 10.81 -19.67
N HIS A 524 25.27 11.86 -19.00
CA HIS A 524 26.67 12.27 -18.90
C HIS A 524 27.37 11.60 -17.72
N TYR A 525 28.10 10.51 -17.97
CA TYR A 525 28.81 9.78 -16.91
C TYR A 525 30.08 10.48 -16.41
N ASP A 526 30.56 11.52 -17.10
CA ASP A 526 31.77 12.25 -16.76
C ASP A 526 31.50 13.59 -16.06
N GLY A 527 30.24 14.02 -15.98
CA GLY A 527 29.87 15.29 -15.36
C GLY A 527 29.89 16.50 -16.28
N ARG A 528 30.16 16.35 -17.59
CA ARG A 528 30.47 17.47 -18.51
C ARG A 528 29.32 17.75 -19.45
N THR A 529 28.46 18.72 -19.11
CA THR A 529 27.27 19.07 -19.92
C THR A 529 27.45 20.35 -20.74
N THR A 530 28.15 21.35 -20.20
CA THR A 530 28.28 22.68 -20.83
C THR A 530 29.09 22.66 -22.11
N GLU A 531 30.08 21.77 -22.21
CA GLU A 531 30.95 21.69 -23.38
C GLU A 531 30.28 21.03 -24.59
N TRP A 532 29.02 20.60 -24.45
CA TRP A 532 28.20 20.15 -25.57
C TRP A 532 27.46 21.30 -26.26
N ASP A 533 27.47 22.51 -25.70
CA ASP A 533 26.87 23.71 -26.27
C ASP A 533 27.51 24.14 -27.61
N ASP A 534 28.68 23.56 -27.94
CA ASP A 534 29.33 23.64 -29.26
C ASP A 534 28.43 23.13 -30.40
N PHE A 535 27.46 22.24 -30.10
CA PHE A 535 26.48 21.74 -31.05
C PHE A 535 25.11 22.40 -30.86
N GLU A 536 24.59 23.06 -31.89
CA GLU A 536 23.28 23.74 -31.84
C GLU A 536 22.12 22.78 -31.50
N TRP A 537 22.19 21.52 -31.92
CA TRP A 537 21.17 20.54 -31.55
C TRP A 537 21.21 20.18 -30.06
N SER A 538 22.37 20.30 -29.41
CA SER A 538 22.54 19.95 -27.99
C SER A 538 21.75 20.89 -27.08
N LYS A 539 21.60 22.15 -27.47
CA LYS A 539 20.77 23.14 -26.72
C LYS A 539 19.29 22.75 -26.65
N ARG A 540 18.84 21.83 -27.53
CA ARG A 540 17.48 21.27 -27.57
C ARG A 540 17.42 19.85 -27.04
N ALA A 541 18.54 19.28 -26.61
CA ALA A 541 18.60 17.97 -25.98
C ALA A 541 18.43 18.11 -24.46
N ILE A 542 18.02 17.02 -23.82
CA ILE A 542 17.96 16.93 -22.36
C ILE A 542 19.28 16.38 -21.86
N HIS A 543 19.90 17.04 -20.89
CA HIS A 543 21.16 16.61 -20.29
C HIS A 543 20.93 16.17 -18.85
N VAL A 544 21.27 14.92 -18.54
CA VAL A 544 21.24 14.38 -17.18
C VAL A 544 22.63 13.89 -16.82
N SER A 545 23.15 14.30 -15.67
CA SER A 545 24.56 14.12 -15.33
C SER A 545 24.74 13.52 -13.95
N ALA A 546 25.45 12.39 -13.88
CA ALA A 546 25.82 11.67 -12.67
C ALA A 546 27.15 10.94 -12.90
N ARG A 547 28.18 11.35 -12.16
CA ARG A 547 29.53 10.84 -12.36
C ARG A 547 29.63 9.33 -12.10
N LYS A 548 30.37 8.65 -12.97
CA LYS A 548 30.72 7.22 -12.86
C LYS A 548 29.51 6.29 -12.78
N GLN A 549 28.40 6.65 -13.44
CA GLN A 549 27.21 5.81 -13.56
C GLN A 549 27.07 5.22 -14.96
N SER A 550 26.53 4.01 -15.04
CA SER A 550 26.32 3.25 -16.27
C SER A 550 24.95 3.51 -16.90
N LYS A 551 24.81 3.14 -18.19
CA LYS A 551 23.56 3.28 -18.96
C LYS A 551 22.31 2.80 -18.24
N TRP A 552 22.36 1.61 -17.68
CA TRP A 552 21.20 0.99 -17.02
C TRP A 552 20.89 1.61 -15.65
N TRP A 553 21.87 2.20 -14.98
CA TRP A 553 21.64 3.00 -13.77
C TRP A 553 20.82 4.24 -14.08
N TYR A 554 21.13 4.94 -15.18
CA TYR A 554 20.37 6.09 -15.66
C TYR A 554 18.98 5.68 -16.13
N ALA A 555 18.90 4.66 -16.99
CA ALA A 555 17.62 4.18 -17.51
C ALA A 555 16.64 3.83 -16.38
N LYS A 556 17.12 3.18 -15.30
CA LYS A 556 16.27 2.87 -14.15
C LYS A 556 15.72 4.11 -13.43
N ARG A 557 16.46 5.22 -13.40
CA ARG A 557 16.12 6.44 -12.63
C ARG A 557 15.37 7.48 -13.42
N PHE A 558 15.67 7.61 -14.71
CA PHE A 558 15.17 8.71 -15.53
C PHE A 558 14.18 8.25 -16.60
N LEU A 559 14.16 6.96 -16.96
CA LEU A 559 13.23 6.44 -17.97
C LEU A 559 12.07 5.67 -17.33
N HIS A 560 11.47 6.22 -16.27
CA HIS A 560 10.29 5.60 -15.63
C HIS A 560 9.17 5.42 -16.66
N PRO A 561 8.42 4.30 -16.67
CA PRO A 561 7.41 4.02 -17.70
C PRO A 561 6.35 5.10 -17.84
N ASP A 562 6.04 5.81 -16.76
CA ASP A 562 5.05 6.90 -16.78
C ASP A 562 5.64 8.23 -17.30
N ILE A 563 6.96 8.45 -17.18
CA ILE A 563 7.64 9.62 -17.76
C ILE A 563 7.76 9.46 -19.27
N VAL A 564 8.16 8.26 -19.74
CA VAL A 564 8.34 7.98 -21.17
C VAL A 564 7.06 7.48 -21.85
N ALA A 565 5.93 7.47 -21.13
CA ALA A 565 4.63 7.03 -21.64
C ALA A 565 4.15 7.76 -22.91
N PRO A 566 4.54 9.01 -23.20
CA PRO A 566 4.15 9.67 -24.44
C PRO A 566 4.87 9.15 -25.70
N TYR A 567 5.99 8.46 -25.55
CA TYR A 567 6.81 7.98 -26.67
C TYR A 567 6.38 6.57 -27.12
N ASP A 568 6.27 6.36 -28.43
CA ASP A 568 5.96 5.06 -29.04
C ASP A 568 7.14 4.08 -28.92
N TYR A 569 8.35 4.58 -29.16
CA TYR A 569 9.59 3.80 -29.16
C TYR A 569 10.69 4.54 -28.39
N ILE A 570 11.47 3.78 -27.62
CA ILE A 570 12.54 4.24 -26.75
C ILE A 570 13.84 3.55 -27.17
N PHE A 571 14.80 4.34 -27.66
CA PHE A 571 16.13 3.91 -28.06
C PHE A 571 17.10 4.11 -26.89
N VAL A 572 17.82 3.05 -26.51
CA VAL A 572 18.74 3.07 -25.35
C VAL A 572 20.15 2.67 -25.79
N TRP A 573 20.84 3.59 -26.48
CA TRP A 573 22.05 3.29 -27.25
C TRP A 573 23.35 3.62 -26.51
N ASP A 574 24.40 2.86 -26.82
CA ASP A 574 25.79 3.14 -26.44
C ASP A 574 26.39 4.26 -27.32
N GLU A 575 27.47 4.85 -26.83
CA GLU A 575 28.12 6.02 -27.41
C GLU A 575 29.16 5.72 -28.50
N ASP A 576 29.52 4.44 -28.70
CA ASP A 576 30.58 3.97 -29.59
C ASP A 576 30.05 3.34 -30.89
N LEU A 577 28.86 3.76 -31.32
CA LEU A 577 28.17 3.30 -32.52
C LEU A 577 28.44 4.21 -33.73
N GLY A 578 28.90 3.63 -34.83
CA GLY A 578 28.92 4.26 -36.15
C GLY A 578 27.59 4.08 -36.86
N VAL A 579 27.03 5.17 -37.39
CA VAL A 579 25.65 5.23 -37.91
C VAL A 579 25.56 5.63 -39.39
N GLU A 580 26.65 5.48 -40.15
CA GLU A 580 26.74 5.96 -41.54
C GLU A 580 25.58 5.42 -42.40
N ASN A 581 25.24 4.15 -42.21
CA ASN A 581 24.22 3.42 -42.95
C ASN A 581 22.87 3.28 -42.21
N PHE A 582 22.62 4.14 -41.23
CA PHE A 582 21.41 4.13 -40.43
C PHE A 582 20.56 5.39 -40.69
N ASP A 583 19.24 5.20 -40.78
CA ASP A 583 18.19 6.21 -40.80
C ASP A 583 17.09 5.83 -39.81
N ALA A 584 16.79 6.70 -38.85
CA ALA A 584 15.88 6.38 -37.75
C ALA A 584 14.41 6.26 -38.19
N GLU A 585 13.98 7.01 -39.20
CA GLU A 585 12.58 7.00 -39.67
C GLU A 585 12.31 5.75 -40.52
N GLU A 586 13.23 5.41 -41.43
CA GLU A 586 13.14 4.16 -42.18
C GLU A 586 13.27 2.94 -41.27
N TYR A 587 14.10 3.02 -40.22
CA TYR A 587 14.17 1.99 -39.19
C TYR A 587 12.82 1.79 -38.49
N ILE A 588 12.19 2.86 -37.99
CA ILE A 588 10.89 2.77 -37.28
C ILE A 588 9.78 2.27 -38.20
N LYS A 589 9.81 2.65 -39.48
CA LYS A 589 8.89 2.13 -40.49
C LYS A 589 9.03 0.61 -40.65
N LEU A 590 10.25 0.08 -40.68
CA LEU A 590 10.48 -1.37 -40.73
C LEU A 590 10.08 -2.08 -39.43
N VAL A 591 10.40 -1.50 -38.27
CA VAL A 591 9.97 -2.01 -36.95
C VAL A 591 8.45 -2.15 -36.90
N ARG A 592 7.71 -1.11 -37.31
CA ARG A 592 6.24 -1.15 -37.38
C ARG A 592 5.72 -2.14 -38.43
N LYS A 593 6.30 -2.14 -39.63
CA LYS A 593 5.94 -3.07 -40.73
C LYS A 593 6.03 -4.54 -40.28
N HIS A 594 7.05 -4.86 -39.49
CA HIS A 594 7.34 -6.23 -39.06
C HIS A 594 6.82 -6.57 -37.65
N GLY A 595 6.08 -5.65 -37.01
CA GLY A 595 5.45 -5.85 -35.69
C GLY A 595 6.46 -6.09 -34.56
N LEU A 596 7.63 -5.44 -34.62
CA LEU A 596 8.68 -5.61 -33.63
C LEU A 596 8.42 -4.73 -32.41
N GLU A 597 8.48 -5.33 -31.22
CA GLU A 597 8.31 -4.66 -29.93
C GLU A 597 9.67 -4.46 -29.23
N ILE A 598 10.66 -5.31 -29.53
CA ILE A 598 12.05 -5.15 -29.10
C ILE A 598 12.93 -5.39 -30.33
N SER A 599 13.77 -4.44 -30.67
CA SER A 599 14.59 -4.54 -31.88
C SER A 599 15.93 -3.84 -31.75
N GLN A 600 16.79 -4.04 -32.73
CA GLN A 600 18.00 -3.22 -32.93
C GLN A 600 18.35 -3.14 -34.42
N PRO A 601 19.18 -2.17 -34.85
CA PRO A 601 19.78 -2.18 -36.18
C PRO A 601 20.69 -3.40 -36.36
N GLY A 602 20.90 -3.82 -37.62
CA GLY A 602 21.92 -4.81 -37.94
C GLY A 602 23.32 -4.33 -37.54
N LEU A 603 24.17 -5.22 -37.04
CA LEU A 603 25.55 -4.89 -36.70
C LEU A 603 26.48 -5.32 -37.83
N GLU A 604 27.24 -4.38 -38.39
CA GLU A 604 28.25 -4.69 -39.40
C GLU A 604 29.38 -5.52 -38.77
N PRO A 605 29.77 -6.64 -39.38
CA PRO A 605 30.80 -7.51 -38.81
C PRO A 605 32.18 -6.86 -38.92
N VAL A 606 32.59 -6.11 -37.90
CA VAL A 606 33.98 -5.68 -37.68
C VAL A 606 34.64 -6.62 -36.67
N LYS A 607 35.95 -6.86 -36.81
CA LYS A 607 36.73 -7.90 -36.09
C LYS A 607 36.39 -8.00 -34.58
N GLY A 608 35.62 -9.02 -34.22
CA GLY A 608 35.55 -9.62 -32.88
C GLY A 608 34.39 -9.17 -31.98
N LEU A 609 33.73 -10.16 -31.37
CA LEU A 609 32.76 -10.10 -30.24
C LEU A 609 31.27 -9.76 -30.52
N ALA A 610 30.81 -9.69 -31.77
CA ALA A 610 29.37 -9.62 -32.06
C ALA A 610 28.69 -11.01 -32.05
N TRP A 611 27.52 -11.12 -31.39
CA TRP A 611 26.66 -12.31 -31.43
C TRP A 611 26.17 -12.59 -32.86
N GLN A 612 26.00 -13.85 -33.26
CA GLN A 612 25.57 -14.13 -34.66
C GLN A 612 24.17 -13.59 -34.92
N MET A 613 23.30 -13.57 -33.90
CA MET A 613 21.98 -12.93 -33.98
C MET A 613 22.03 -11.42 -34.23
N THR A 614 23.10 -10.73 -33.88
CA THR A 614 23.14 -9.27 -33.99
C THR A 614 23.73 -8.80 -35.32
N LYS A 615 24.44 -9.69 -36.02
CA LYS A 615 25.09 -9.40 -37.28
C LYS A 615 24.08 -9.16 -38.39
N LYS A 616 24.35 -8.11 -39.17
CA LYS A 616 23.62 -7.83 -40.40
C LYS A 616 23.66 -9.05 -41.34
N GLN A 617 22.49 -9.42 -41.86
CA GLN A 617 22.33 -10.40 -42.92
C GLN A 617 22.03 -9.69 -44.25
N ASP A 618 22.91 -9.88 -45.22
CA ASP A 618 22.75 -9.27 -46.54
C ASP A 618 21.52 -9.81 -47.27
N GLY A 619 20.75 -8.90 -47.90
CA GLY A 619 19.57 -9.25 -48.69
C GLY A 619 18.26 -9.41 -47.90
N LEU A 620 18.29 -9.26 -46.57
CA LEU A 620 17.09 -9.25 -45.73
C LEU A 620 16.75 -7.82 -45.27
N GLU A 621 15.45 -7.57 -45.04
CA GLU A 621 15.01 -6.33 -44.36
C GLU A 621 15.14 -6.46 -42.83
N VAL A 622 14.72 -7.61 -42.31
CA VAL A 622 14.68 -7.96 -40.89
C VAL A 622 14.91 -9.46 -40.77
N HIS A 623 15.69 -9.89 -39.77
CA HIS A 623 15.71 -11.27 -39.32
C HIS A 623 15.31 -11.39 -37.84
N LYS A 624 14.60 -12.48 -37.53
CA LYS A 624 14.11 -12.80 -36.18
C LYS A 624 14.71 -14.09 -35.63
N HIS A 625 15.46 -14.81 -36.46
CA HIS A 625 16.01 -16.13 -36.17
C HIS A 625 17.43 -16.25 -36.68
N THR A 626 18.29 -16.94 -35.91
CA THR A 626 19.60 -17.41 -36.35
C THR A 626 19.85 -18.82 -35.84
N VAL A 627 20.94 -19.44 -36.32
CA VAL A 627 21.33 -20.83 -36.04
C VAL A 627 21.75 -21.04 -34.56
N GLU A 628 22.00 -19.98 -33.80
CA GLU A 628 22.36 -20.07 -32.38
C GLU A 628 21.15 -20.45 -31.49
N LYS A 629 21.38 -21.28 -30.46
CA LYS A 629 20.35 -21.87 -29.57
C LYS A 629 19.45 -20.87 -28.82
N ALA A 630 19.70 -19.56 -28.89
CA ALA A 630 18.92 -18.51 -28.26
C ALA A 630 18.29 -17.57 -29.31
N GLY A 631 17.34 -18.11 -30.09
CA GLY A 631 16.76 -17.48 -31.28
C GLY A 631 15.95 -16.18 -31.10
N CYS A 632 16.06 -15.45 -29.98
CA CYS A 632 15.44 -14.12 -29.79
C CYS A 632 16.35 -13.28 -28.90
N PHE A 633 17.30 -12.57 -29.51
CA PHE A 633 18.34 -11.82 -28.82
C PHE A 633 18.52 -10.44 -29.47
N VAL A 634 18.52 -9.41 -28.64
CA VAL A 634 18.91 -8.04 -28.99
C VAL A 634 20.01 -7.68 -28.01
N GLU A 635 21.12 -7.15 -28.54
CA GLU A 635 22.25 -6.71 -27.74
C GLU A 635 21.93 -5.38 -27.09
N ILE A 636 22.23 -5.28 -25.80
CA ILE A 636 21.99 -4.12 -24.96
C ILE A 636 22.76 -2.90 -25.44
N MET A 637 23.64 -3.00 -26.43
CA MET A 637 24.37 -1.89 -27.02
C MET A 637 23.45 -0.92 -27.78
N ALA A 638 22.57 -1.42 -28.66
CA ALA A 638 21.68 -0.59 -29.48
C ALA A 638 20.18 -0.99 -29.43
N PRO A 639 19.61 -1.34 -28.26
CA PRO A 639 18.23 -1.79 -28.18
C PRO A 639 17.25 -0.64 -28.41
N VAL A 640 16.12 -1.01 -29.01
CA VAL A 640 14.93 -0.19 -29.20
C VAL A 640 13.75 -0.95 -28.63
N PHE A 641 12.99 -0.30 -27.77
CA PHE A 641 11.83 -0.88 -27.11
C PHE A 641 10.58 -0.10 -27.51
N SER A 642 9.50 -0.80 -27.80
CA SER A 642 8.18 -0.17 -27.78
C SER A 642 7.86 0.31 -26.36
N ARG A 643 6.91 1.24 -26.26
CA ARG A 643 6.34 1.68 -24.98
C ARG A 643 5.88 0.52 -24.09
N ALA A 644 5.22 -0.48 -24.69
CA ALA A 644 4.69 -1.63 -23.98
C ALA A 644 5.82 -2.54 -23.46
N ALA A 645 6.80 -2.85 -24.31
CA ALA A 645 7.95 -3.66 -23.92
C ALA A 645 8.79 -2.95 -22.85
N TRP A 646 9.01 -1.64 -22.99
CA TRP A 646 9.80 -0.85 -22.04
C TRP A 646 9.21 -0.89 -20.62
N ARG A 647 7.87 -0.83 -20.48
CA ARG A 647 7.23 -0.92 -19.16
C ARG A 647 7.64 -2.19 -18.42
N CYS A 648 7.68 -3.33 -19.10
CA CYS A 648 8.17 -4.58 -18.51
C CYS A 648 9.69 -4.57 -18.28
N VAL A 649 10.48 -4.15 -19.27
CA VAL A 649 11.95 -4.13 -19.18
C VAL A 649 12.41 -3.22 -18.03
N TRP A 650 11.75 -2.09 -17.80
CA TRP A 650 12.05 -1.18 -16.71
C TRP A 650 11.89 -1.85 -15.33
N TYR A 651 10.85 -2.65 -15.13
CA TYR A 651 10.66 -3.42 -13.89
C TYR A 651 11.66 -4.59 -13.75
N MET A 652 12.22 -5.07 -14.87
CA MET A 652 13.27 -6.08 -14.86
C MET A 652 14.61 -5.52 -14.37
N ILE A 653 14.93 -4.27 -14.74
CA ILE A 653 16.14 -3.58 -14.29
C ILE A 653 16.10 -3.39 -12.76
N GLN A 654 17.14 -3.88 -12.08
CA GLN A 654 17.25 -3.87 -10.62
C GLN A 654 17.76 -2.51 -10.11
N ASN A 655 17.19 -1.99 -9.03
CA ASN A 655 17.54 -0.67 -8.49
C ASN A 655 18.97 -0.57 -7.94
N ASP A 656 19.51 -1.70 -7.47
CA ASP A 656 20.78 -1.85 -6.76
C ASP A 656 21.94 -2.34 -7.66
N LEU A 657 21.65 -2.82 -8.87
CA LEU A 657 22.66 -3.20 -9.85
C LEU A 657 22.91 -2.03 -10.81
N ILE A 658 24.15 -1.88 -11.27
CA ILE A 658 24.51 -0.78 -12.17
C ILE A 658 24.73 -1.27 -13.60
N HIS A 659 25.31 -2.46 -13.79
CA HIS A 659 25.54 -3.00 -15.13
C HIS A 659 24.26 -3.63 -15.74
N GLY A 660 24.27 -3.82 -17.06
CA GLY A 660 23.17 -4.47 -17.78
C GLY A 660 23.41 -5.92 -18.20
N TRP A 661 24.55 -6.53 -17.83
CA TRP A 661 24.87 -7.86 -18.36
C TRP A 661 23.83 -8.88 -17.90
N GLY A 662 23.33 -9.66 -18.85
CA GLY A 662 22.29 -10.64 -18.61
C GLY A 662 20.89 -10.16 -18.98
N LEU A 663 20.66 -8.85 -19.09
CA LEU A 663 19.36 -8.30 -19.51
C LEU A 663 18.98 -8.80 -20.90
N ASP A 664 19.94 -8.87 -21.83
CA ASP A 664 19.74 -9.37 -23.21
C ASP A 664 19.04 -10.73 -23.29
N PHE A 665 19.34 -11.62 -22.35
CA PHE A 665 18.76 -12.96 -22.29
C PHE A 665 17.36 -12.98 -21.65
N ALA A 666 17.02 -11.92 -20.94
CA ALA A 666 15.82 -11.80 -20.13
C ALA A 666 14.74 -10.94 -20.79
N VAL A 667 15.10 -9.93 -21.59
CA VAL A 667 14.13 -9.01 -22.23
C VAL A 667 13.09 -9.71 -23.08
N ARG A 668 13.40 -10.89 -23.63
CA ARG A 668 12.43 -11.72 -24.35
C ARG A 668 11.18 -12.10 -23.56
N LYS A 669 11.25 -12.04 -22.22
CA LYS A 669 10.10 -12.29 -21.34
C LYS A 669 9.09 -11.16 -21.31
N CYS A 670 9.43 -10.00 -21.86
CA CYS A 670 8.57 -8.83 -21.90
C CYS A 670 7.65 -8.79 -23.12
N VAL A 671 7.74 -9.77 -24.01
CA VAL A 671 6.96 -9.83 -25.26
C VAL A 671 6.54 -11.26 -25.57
N GLU A 672 5.29 -11.42 -26.02
CA GLU A 672 4.71 -12.73 -26.36
C GLU A 672 3.97 -12.64 -27.72
N PRO A 673 4.25 -13.53 -28.70
CA PRO A 673 5.35 -14.49 -28.72
C PRO A 673 6.68 -13.81 -29.05
N ALA A 674 7.73 -14.10 -28.28
CA ALA A 674 9.02 -13.41 -28.40
C ALA A 674 9.67 -13.55 -29.78
N HIS A 675 9.53 -14.72 -30.42
CA HIS A 675 10.16 -15.01 -31.70
C HIS A 675 9.56 -14.27 -32.90
N GLU A 676 8.35 -13.72 -32.76
CA GLU A 676 7.72 -12.91 -33.80
C GLU A 676 7.94 -11.40 -33.56
N LYS A 677 8.15 -11.01 -32.30
CA LYS A 677 8.17 -9.60 -31.87
C LYS A 677 9.55 -9.07 -31.56
N ILE A 678 10.58 -9.92 -31.63
CA ILE A 678 11.98 -9.55 -31.45
C ILE A 678 12.73 -9.76 -32.75
N GLY A 679 13.49 -8.76 -33.20
CA GLY A 679 14.23 -8.88 -34.45
C GLY A 679 15.29 -7.81 -34.66
N VAL A 680 16.19 -8.11 -35.58
CA VAL A 680 17.26 -7.22 -36.05
C VAL A 680 16.87 -6.69 -37.41
N VAL A 681 16.93 -5.37 -37.58
CA VAL A 681 16.58 -4.70 -38.84
C VAL A 681 17.82 -4.60 -39.71
N ASP A 682 18.06 -5.56 -40.59
CA ASP A 682 19.28 -5.66 -41.41
C ASP A 682 19.43 -4.55 -42.44
N ALA A 683 18.29 -4.05 -42.96
CA ALA A 683 18.29 -2.96 -43.94
C ALA A 683 18.78 -1.62 -43.36
N GLN A 684 18.91 -1.52 -42.03
CA GLN A 684 19.39 -0.33 -41.33
C GLN A 684 20.47 -0.77 -40.35
N TRP A 685 21.73 -0.40 -40.57
CA TRP A 685 22.81 -1.00 -39.81
C TRP A 685 23.80 0.01 -39.24
N ILE A 686 24.48 -0.45 -38.19
CA ILE A 686 25.43 0.30 -37.40
C ILE A 686 26.75 -0.48 -37.30
N VAL A 687 27.79 0.21 -36.85
CA VAL A 687 29.14 -0.34 -36.69
C VAL A 687 29.59 -0.16 -35.25
N HIS A 688 30.12 -1.21 -34.60
CA HIS A 688 30.75 -1.05 -33.29
C HIS A 688 32.18 -0.53 -33.45
N GLN A 689 32.46 0.68 -32.95
CA GLN A 689 33.76 1.33 -33.13
C GLN A 689 34.76 1.03 -32.01
N GLY A 690 34.30 0.49 -30.88
CA GLY A 690 35.15 0.12 -29.74
C GLY A 690 35.88 1.31 -29.10
N LEU A 691 35.26 2.50 -29.09
CA LEU A 691 35.84 3.70 -28.49
C LEU A 691 35.95 3.53 -26.97
N PRO A 692 37.01 4.07 -26.31
CA PRO A 692 37.21 3.90 -24.87
C PRO A 692 36.03 4.45 -24.05
N SER A 693 35.29 3.54 -23.39
CA SER A 693 34.11 3.87 -22.57
C SER A 693 34.43 3.87 -21.06
N LEU A 694 33.38 4.06 -20.26
CA LEU A 694 33.39 4.12 -18.80
C LEU A 694 34.19 3.00 -18.11
N GLY A 695 34.37 1.84 -18.76
CA GLY A 695 35.15 0.71 -18.24
C GLY A 695 36.58 1.08 -17.81
N SER A 696 37.18 2.09 -18.44
CA SER A 696 38.53 2.59 -18.11
C SER A 696 38.59 3.49 -16.86
N GLN A 697 37.44 3.91 -16.31
CA GLN A 697 37.33 4.85 -15.19
C GLN A 697 37.03 4.20 -13.83
N GLY A 698 37.17 2.87 -13.74
CA GLY A 698 37.02 2.10 -12.49
C GLY A 698 38.08 2.43 -11.43
N GLU A 699 37.83 2.03 -10.18
CA GLU A 699 38.84 2.15 -9.12
C GLU A 699 39.94 1.08 -9.29
N THR A 700 41.21 1.49 -9.12
CA THR A 700 42.36 0.58 -9.20
C THR A 700 42.53 -0.20 -7.89
N GLU A 701 42.47 -1.52 -7.95
CA GLU A 701 43.02 -2.37 -6.89
C GLU A 701 44.53 -2.58 -7.14
N VAL A 702 45.32 -2.74 -6.08
CA VAL A 702 46.78 -2.88 -6.17
C VAL A 702 47.15 -4.00 -7.15
N GLY A 703 47.76 -3.64 -8.29
CA GLY A 703 48.21 -4.57 -9.33
C GLY A 703 47.21 -4.90 -10.46
N LYS A 704 45.99 -4.35 -10.46
CA LYS A 704 44.99 -4.56 -11.52
C LYS A 704 44.63 -3.27 -12.26
N ALA A 705 44.41 -3.37 -13.57
CA ALA A 705 43.95 -2.24 -14.37
C ALA A 705 42.47 -1.90 -14.05
N PRO A 706 42.03 -0.63 -14.12
CA PRO A 706 40.66 -0.21 -13.80
C PRO A 706 39.54 -1.04 -14.45
N TRP A 707 39.72 -1.40 -15.72
CA TRP A 707 38.75 -2.19 -16.48
C TRP A 707 38.57 -3.62 -15.96
N GLN A 708 39.59 -4.18 -15.30
CA GLN A 708 39.51 -5.51 -14.69
C GLN A 708 38.57 -5.50 -13.49
N GLY A 709 38.67 -4.48 -12.63
CA GLY A 709 37.77 -4.30 -11.48
C GLY A 709 36.32 -4.09 -11.91
N VAL A 710 36.08 -3.27 -12.94
CA VAL A 710 34.75 -3.09 -13.53
C VAL A 710 34.20 -4.42 -14.05
N ARG A 711 35.02 -5.20 -14.77
CA ARG A 711 34.62 -6.50 -15.32
C ARG A 711 34.30 -7.53 -14.23
N GLU A 712 35.07 -7.57 -13.16
CA GLU A 712 34.81 -8.44 -12.00
C GLU A 712 33.50 -8.08 -11.31
N ARG A 713 33.25 -6.78 -11.11
CA ARG A 713 31.96 -6.29 -10.59
C ARG A 713 30.79 -6.68 -11.49
N CYS A 714 30.91 -6.46 -12.80
CA CYS A 714 29.87 -6.85 -13.75
C CYS A 714 29.56 -8.35 -13.72
N LYS A 715 30.58 -9.22 -13.59
CA LYS A 715 30.37 -10.67 -13.44
C LYS A 715 29.63 -11.03 -12.15
N LYS A 716 29.98 -10.38 -11.03
CA LYS A 716 29.32 -10.58 -9.74
C LYS A 716 27.86 -10.15 -9.79
N GLU A 717 27.60 -8.95 -10.30
CA GLU A 717 26.24 -8.42 -10.45
C GLU A 717 25.40 -9.25 -11.44
N TRP A 718 26.01 -9.77 -12.52
CA TRP A 718 25.34 -10.68 -13.45
C TRP A 718 24.88 -11.98 -12.77
N THR A 719 25.75 -12.56 -11.94
CA THR A 719 25.43 -13.78 -11.16
C THR A 719 24.26 -13.53 -10.20
N MET A 720 24.24 -12.36 -9.56
CA MET A 720 23.12 -11.95 -8.69
C MET A 720 21.83 -11.80 -9.50
N PHE A 721 21.88 -11.15 -10.66
CA PHE A 721 20.73 -11.00 -11.55
C PHE A 721 20.17 -12.37 -11.99
N GLN A 722 21.02 -13.29 -12.44
CA GLN A 722 20.61 -14.64 -12.85
C GLN A 722 19.92 -15.40 -11.71
N SER A 723 20.50 -15.34 -10.50
CA SER A 723 19.91 -15.97 -9.31
C SER A 723 18.53 -15.39 -8.97
N ARG A 724 18.39 -14.07 -9.00
CA ARG A 724 17.10 -13.39 -8.74
C ARG A 724 16.05 -13.76 -9.78
N LEU A 725 16.42 -13.76 -11.06
CA LEU A 725 15.51 -14.10 -12.15
C LEU A 725 15.03 -15.56 -12.04
N ALA A 726 15.95 -16.50 -11.79
CA ALA A 726 15.61 -17.92 -11.60
C ALA A 726 14.69 -18.14 -10.39
N ASN A 727 14.91 -17.42 -9.29
CA ASN A 727 14.05 -17.48 -8.11
C ASN A 727 12.65 -16.90 -8.39
N ALA A 728 12.58 -15.80 -9.13
CA ALA A 728 11.31 -15.21 -9.55
C ALA A 728 10.53 -16.16 -10.48
N GLU A 729 11.19 -16.83 -11.42
CA GLU A 729 10.57 -17.85 -12.26
C GLU A 729 10.03 -19.04 -11.45
N LYS A 730 10.83 -19.58 -10.52
CA LYS A 730 10.39 -20.66 -9.63
C LYS A 730 9.15 -20.24 -8.82
N ALA A 731 9.14 -19.03 -8.30
CA ALA A 731 7.99 -18.49 -7.56
C ALA A 731 6.76 -18.34 -8.48
N TYR A 732 6.95 -17.88 -9.72
CA TYR A 732 5.88 -17.74 -10.71
C TYR A 732 5.27 -19.11 -11.06
N PHE A 733 6.07 -20.10 -11.43
CA PHE A 733 5.57 -21.44 -11.77
C PHE A 733 4.90 -22.12 -10.58
N LYS A 734 5.43 -21.98 -9.37
CA LYS A 734 4.77 -22.46 -8.15
C LYS A 734 3.40 -21.81 -7.93
N SER A 735 3.26 -20.53 -8.25
CA SER A 735 1.97 -19.83 -8.14
C SER A 735 0.94 -20.32 -9.18
N LEU A 736 1.39 -20.69 -10.39
CA LEU A 736 0.57 -21.29 -11.44
C LEU A 736 0.17 -22.73 -11.13
N GLU A 737 1.07 -23.55 -10.57
CA GLU A 737 0.76 -24.90 -10.12
C GLU A 737 -0.33 -24.86 -9.05
N ASN A 738 -0.18 -24.01 -8.03
CA ASN A 738 -1.23 -23.81 -7.01
C ASN A 738 -2.57 -23.34 -7.61
N HIS A 739 -2.54 -22.54 -8.69
CA HIS A 739 -3.76 -22.16 -9.41
C HIS A 739 -4.39 -23.34 -10.18
N ARG A 740 -3.60 -24.17 -10.85
CA ARG A 740 -4.10 -25.36 -11.56
C ARG A 740 -4.63 -26.43 -10.60
N SER A 741 -3.96 -26.65 -9.46
CA SER A 741 -4.44 -27.54 -8.40
C SER A 741 -5.79 -27.09 -7.83
N ASN A 742 -6.01 -25.78 -7.71
CA ASN A 742 -7.28 -25.22 -7.25
C ASN A 742 -8.40 -25.29 -8.30
N ILE A 743 -8.06 -25.42 -9.59
CA ILE A 743 -9.04 -25.59 -10.69
C ILE A 743 -9.40 -27.06 -10.87
N SER A 744 -8.45 -27.99 -10.73
CA SER A 744 -8.71 -29.44 -10.82
C SER A 744 -9.48 -30.02 -9.63
N VAL A 745 -9.64 -29.25 -8.54
CA VAL A 745 -10.51 -29.60 -7.39
C VAL A 745 -11.94 -29.03 -7.57
N ARG A 746 -12.24 -28.39 -8.72
CA ARG A 746 -13.55 -27.80 -9.04
C ARG A 746 -14.19 -28.35 -10.33
N VAL A 747 -13.91 -29.60 -10.70
CA VAL A 747 -14.69 -30.35 -11.71
C VAL A 747 -15.40 -31.51 -11.03
#